data_AF-A0A7G4RD78-F1
#
_entry.id   AF-A0A7G4RD78-F1
#
_cell.length_a   1.000
_cell.length_b   1.000
_cell.length_c   1.000
_cell.angle_alpha   90.00
_cell.angle_beta   90.00
_cell.angle_gamma   90.00
#
_symmetry.space_group_name_H-M   'P 1'
#
loop_
_entity.id
_entity.type
_entity.pdbx_description
1 polymer ?
#
loop_
_entity_poly.entity_id
_entity_poly.type
_entity_poly.pdbx_seq_one_letter_code
_entity_poly.pdbx_strand_id
1 'polypeptide(L)'
;MQKKIEILNSIKPVSTIKISSKSKKLISFEISQIATEPFGTYFLDRVMSPKGLATVIGVSNGYIWFWIDGESGPTYWDNIYENIFSSDGFSKSQDTNYPPEVKNALNEALGLDIPFDRISSLDLMTLLKGAGQYTTEYLTNFLQTFLQEKPEEFIKQLELLIQEFEKLSISDFDVLAEFAELEKDPKPQLLSFIQGTQINEITNGQVTTLKKIVNELQAEIEMLENSMKLLKPDGQSSLHNMLSTLKQNLEISQKDLIKAIQNLNPVDSKVTHLKKISPYKKFNILLKALIEAYYGRQITHPDSLSLKCYLEGAAIMTQFLYDQGHQFFDIEGEVTNNNNKQEKSESLSRLEIMYLFLLLSGSGATSPTLQARVYLKIFEALGITPNDNEHMPETFNLMHFISNKPDDFIKIYRYFFLTEGPCKQKAEELIDKKNSVFLSELGKLTCHYAMALKIKAMRPDAKPGARQEVSYYLRRGVNYLLQAVKQRMPEAVETLDALCSQNDTDKNIENMIEVAKELASYYSNTGNFSKAHHYLDIASGIRNKEIQGLQKELQVLQVKTMILEHTGEKQKEAIETLMQLVRTNDQAAFDVFEELIMKVPAVALAAVVYWHDKDITKLSPLLLKFAAIENSNLVAWYQNQYQVKCKGKNSDLSSVLCAAKVGFPPAIDELNQLLISSPSYADDNQQTLLPIIRNFEISQYIAPEHLTTLLLHYHSKQDLSKEALNKFVESLAHTFFKKSESYFHLLFLILRDLRTLIGSDELIAVLFAIKRTGLLSPEHHSLLRTLATLFIERAATDDKSLFHSFTLEFLPNYPQLAQALYNDSEAWNILKNNEQIARLIKDVITDKKNPKEESSLINLSIFKGNNKEELAKTSKEEVEISKESDSKGVQKRFV
;
A
#
# COMPACT_ATOMS: atom_id res chain seq x y z
N MET A 1 -16.60 -8.45 29.11
CA MET A 1 -15.19 -8.90 29.10
C MET A 1 -14.61 -8.87 27.69
N GLN A 2 -15.27 -9.42 26.66
CA GLN A 2 -14.97 -9.18 25.22
C GLN A 2 -14.59 -7.72 24.88
N LYS A 3 -15.33 -6.75 25.45
CA LYS A 3 -15.08 -5.31 25.33
C LYS A 3 -13.63 -4.86 25.60
N LYS A 4 -12.85 -5.53 26.46
CA LYS A 4 -11.50 -5.04 26.85
C LYS A 4 -10.40 -5.39 25.85
N ILE A 5 -10.45 -6.59 25.23
CA ILE A 5 -9.60 -6.94 24.09
C ILE A 5 -9.98 -6.11 22.86
N GLU A 6 -11.28 -5.90 22.64
CA GLU A 6 -11.77 -5.01 21.59
C GLU A 6 -11.24 -3.58 21.79
N ILE A 7 -11.25 -3.06 23.02
CA ILE A 7 -10.63 -1.76 23.36
C ILE A 7 -9.13 -1.73 23.02
N LEU A 8 -8.35 -2.74 23.41
CA LEU A 8 -6.92 -2.79 23.10
C LEU A 8 -6.61 -2.92 21.60
N ASN A 9 -7.29 -3.84 20.90
CA ASN A 9 -7.16 -4.01 19.46
C ASN A 9 -7.66 -2.78 18.68
N SER A 10 -8.61 -2.02 19.24
CA SER A 10 -9.11 -0.76 18.66
C SER A 10 -8.26 0.47 18.99
N ILE A 11 -7.39 0.44 20.02
CA ILE A 11 -6.42 1.52 20.30
C ILE A 11 -5.17 1.33 19.43
N LYS A 12 -4.67 0.09 19.34
CA LYS A 12 -3.57 -0.32 18.45
C LYS A 12 -3.68 -1.83 18.27
N PRO A 13 -3.77 -2.38 17.05
CA PRO A 13 -3.78 -3.81 16.85
C PRO A 13 -2.42 -4.37 17.26
N VAL A 14 -2.31 -4.80 18.52
CA VAL A 14 -1.10 -5.39 19.08
C VAL A 14 -1.39 -6.86 19.24
N SER A 15 -0.87 -7.67 18.32
CA SER A 15 -0.94 -9.13 18.42
C SER A 15 0.04 -9.69 19.43
N THR A 16 1.11 -8.95 19.75
CA THR A 16 2.18 -9.41 20.65
C THR A 16 2.70 -8.31 21.58
N ILE A 17 2.96 -8.66 22.85
CA ILE A 17 3.58 -7.77 23.85
C ILE A 17 4.83 -8.41 24.46
N LYS A 18 5.77 -7.59 24.93
CA LYS A 18 6.99 -8.08 25.60
C LYS A 18 7.00 -7.66 27.06
N ILE A 19 6.96 -8.63 27.97
CA ILE A 19 6.96 -8.39 29.42
C ILE A 19 8.03 -9.27 30.06
N SER A 20 8.67 -8.74 31.12
CA SER A 20 9.61 -9.51 31.93
C SER A 20 8.87 -10.54 32.80
N SER A 21 9.17 -11.82 32.59
CA SER A 21 8.68 -12.93 33.42
C SER A 21 9.14 -12.83 34.88
N LYS A 22 8.57 -13.66 35.76
CA LYS A 22 9.06 -13.83 37.15
C LYS A 22 10.58 -14.11 37.24
N SER A 23 11.17 -14.71 36.21
CA SER A 23 12.62 -14.96 36.11
C SER A 23 13.45 -13.77 35.58
N LYS A 24 12.83 -12.60 35.39
CA LYS A 24 13.40 -11.39 34.76
C LYS A 24 13.85 -11.56 33.31
N LYS A 25 13.44 -12.65 32.65
CA LYS A 25 13.62 -12.80 31.21
C LYS A 25 12.49 -12.08 30.47
N LEU A 26 12.85 -11.29 29.47
CA LEU A 26 11.89 -10.65 28.57
C LEU A 26 11.28 -11.71 27.65
N ILE A 27 9.97 -11.92 27.76
CA ILE A 27 9.22 -12.92 26.98
C ILE A 27 8.23 -12.20 26.07
N SER A 28 8.10 -12.70 24.85
CA SER A 28 7.07 -12.25 23.90
C SER A 28 5.82 -13.08 24.09
N PHE A 29 4.68 -12.42 24.32
CA PHE A 29 3.37 -13.02 24.51
C PHE A 29 2.46 -12.67 23.34
N GLU A 30 1.78 -13.66 22.78
CA GLU A 30 0.70 -13.47 21.83
C GLU A 30 -0.62 -13.23 22.58
N ILE A 31 -1.25 -12.10 22.33
CA ILE A 31 -2.45 -11.64 23.06
C ILE A 31 -3.71 -11.63 22.20
N SER A 32 -3.61 -12.18 20.98
CA SER A 32 -4.73 -12.28 20.06
C SER A 32 -5.85 -13.13 20.66
N GLN A 33 -7.09 -12.86 20.24
CA GLN A 33 -8.23 -13.69 20.61
C GLN A 33 -7.99 -15.14 20.16
N ILE A 34 -7.48 -15.33 18.94
CA ILE A 34 -7.19 -16.65 18.35
C ILE A 34 -6.22 -17.46 19.22
N ALA A 35 -5.22 -16.81 19.83
CA ALA A 35 -4.26 -17.49 20.70
C ALA A 35 -4.84 -17.85 22.07
N THR A 36 -5.68 -16.99 22.65
CA THR A 36 -6.15 -17.14 24.05
C THR A 36 -7.47 -17.93 24.17
N GLU A 37 -8.33 -17.88 23.15
CA GLU A 37 -9.63 -18.54 23.11
C GLU A 37 -9.59 -20.08 23.29
N PRO A 38 -8.59 -20.83 22.76
CA PRO A 38 -8.46 -22.27 23.02
C PRO A 38 -8.36 -22.62 24.52
N PHE A 39 -7.89 -21.67 25.33
CA PHE A 39 -7.77 -21.82 26.79
C PHE A 39 -9.03 -21.34 27.55
N GLY A 40 -10.08 -20.95 26.84
CA GLY A 40 -11.35 -20.49 27.42
C GLY A 40 -11.30 -19.09 28.06
N THR A 41 -10.21 -18.35 27.84
CA THR A 41 -9.95 -17.04 28.44
C THR A 41 -9.54 -16.02 27.39
N TYR A 42 -9.50 -14.76 27.80
CA TYR A 42 -9.07 -13.63 27.00
C TYR A 42 -7.95 -12.86 27.74
N PHE A 43 -7.03 -12.24 27.00
CA PHE A 43 -6.11 -11.24 27.53
C PHE A 43 -6.81 -10.23 28.48
N LEU A 44 -6.18 -9.95 29.62
CA LEU A 44 -6.70 -9.17 30.76
C LEU A 44 -7.91 -9.74 31.51
N ASP A 45 -8.35 -10.95 31.21
CA ASP A 45 -9.32 -11.62 32.06
C ASP A 45 -8.74 -11.85 33.45
N ARG A 46 -9.64 -11.76 34.43
CA ARG A 46 -9.34 -12.02 35.83
C ARG A 46 -9.82 -13.41 36.16
N VAL A 47 -8.90 -14.24 36.62
CA VAL A 47 -9.14 -15.65 36.91
C VAL A 47 -8.65 -15.96 38.32
N MET A 48 -9.43 -16.73 39.06
CA MET A 48 -8.93 -17.34 40.28
C MET A 48 -8.08 -18.54 39.87
N SER A 49 -6.79 -18.52 40.22
CA SER A 49 -5.87 -19.65 40.03
C SER A 49 -5.67 -20.41 41.35
N PRO A 50 -5.05 -21.60 41.33
CA PRO A 50 -4.71 -22.34 42.55
C PRO A 50 -3.81 -21.56 43.53
N LYS A 51 -3.13 -20.51 43.05
CA LYS A 51 -2.24 -19.65 43.82
C LYS A 51 -2.84 -18.28 44.15
N GLY A 52 -4.12 -18.07 43.86
CA GLY A 52 -4.82 -16.81 44.09
C GLY A 52 -5.25 -16.12 42.81
N LEU A 53 -5.73 -14.89 42.94
CA LEU A 53 -6.25 -14.10 41.83
C LEU A 53 -5.14 -13.73 40.85
N ALA A 54 -5.42 -13.84 39.56
CA ALA A 54 -4.44 -13.63 38.50
C ALA A 54 -5.04 -12.94 37.28
N THR A 55 -4.18 -12.23 36.53
CA THR A 55 -4.48 -11.60 35.24
C THR A 55 -3.93 -12.45 34.10
N VAL A 56 -4.73 -12.73 33.08
CA VAL A 56 -4.27 -13.39 31.85
C VAL A 56 -3.40 -12.43 31.03
N ILE A 57 -2.16 -12.83 30.71
CA ILE A 57 -1.19 -12.00 29.99
C ILE A 57 -1.07 -12.38 28.52
N GLY A 58 -1.30 -13.63 28.15
CA GLY A 58 -1.23 -14.11 26.77
C GLY A 58 -0.53 -15.46 26.63
N VAL A 59 -0.32 -15.90 25.41
CA VAL A 59 0.28 -17.21 25.10
C VAL A 59 1.74 -17.05 24.69
N SER A 60 2.62 -17.89 25.20
CA SER A 60 4.01 -17.96 24.76
C SER A 60 4.49 -19.40 24.79
N ASN A 61 5.15 -19.84 23.71
CA ASN A 61 5.60 -21.22 23.51
C ASN A 61 4.48 -22.27 23.68
N GLY A 62 3.25 -21.94 23.26
CA GLY A 62 2.10 -22.84 23.33
C GLY A 62 1.44 -22.95 24.71
N TYR A 63 1.90 -22.20 25.71
CA TYR A 63 1.30 -22.17 27.05
C TYR A 63 0.64 -20.82 27.33
N ILE A 64 -0.47 -20.84 28.06
CA ILE A 64 -1.13 -19.63 28.56
C ILE A 64 -0.42 -19.12 29.83
N TRP A 65 -0.10 -17.83 29.85
CA TRP A 65 0.60 -17.17 30.95
C TRP A 65 -0.30 -16.22 31.73
N PHE A 66 -0.07 -16.17 33.03
CA PHE A 66 -0.82 -15.40 34.00
C PHE A 66 0.12 -14.60 34.90
N TRP A 67 -0.31 -13.43 35.32
CA TRP A 67 0.32 -12.68 36.38
C TRP A 67 -0.51 -12.81 37.66
N ILE A 68 0.00 -13.56 38.64
CA ILE A 68 -0.66 -13.75 39.93
C ILE A 68 -0.44 -12.49 40.78
N ASP A 69 -1.49 -11.99 41.42
CA ASP A 69 -1.39 -10.77 42.24
C ASP A 69 -0.35 -10.92 43.36
N GLY A 70 0.50 -9.90 43.52
CA GLY A 70 1.61 -9.90 44.49
C GLY A 70 2.89 -10.57 44.01
N GLU A 71 2.91 -11.18 42.81
CA GLU A 71 4.11 -11.76 42.20
C GLU A 71 4.85 -10.75 41.31
N SER A 72 6.14 -11.00 41.08
CA SER A 72 7.05 -10.07 40.37
C SER A 72 6.98 -10.15 38.83
N GLY A 73 6.13 -11.00 38.26
CA GLY A 73 5.98 -11.14 36.82
C GLY A 73 5.13 -12.34 36.39
N PRO A 74 4.85 -12.47 35.08
CA PRO A 74 4.06 -13.57 34.54
C PRO A 74 4.68 -14.96 34.78
N THR A 75 3.82 -15.95 34.94
CA THR A 75 4.11 -17.39 35.09
C THR A 75 3.08 -18.22 34.32
N TYR A 76 3.33 -19.52 34.17
CA TYR A 76 2.42 -20.46 33.51
C TYR A 76 2.39 -21.77 34.28
N TRP A 77 1.45 -22.64 33.91
CA TRP A 77 1.34 -23.99 34.42
C TRP A 77 1.59 -24.99 33.29
N ASP A 78 2.59 -25.84 33.46
CA ASP A 78 3.05 -26.78 32.44
C ASP A 78 1.99 -27.83 32.06
N ASN A 79 0.94 -28.01 32.86
CA ASN A 79 -0.11 -29.00 32.66
C ASN A 79 -1.39 -28.46 32.01
N ILE A 80 -1.41 -27.20 31.56
CA ILE A 80 -2.58 -26.58 30.93
C ILE A 80 -2.37 -26.49 29.41
N TYR A 81 -3.06 -27.36 28.68
CA TYR A 81 -3.01 -27.45 27.22
C TYR A 81 -4.36 -27.15 26.53
N GLU A 82 -5.43 -27.02 27.32
CA GLU A 82 -6.80 -26.78 26.85
C GLU A 82 -7.49 -25.74 27.76
N ASN A 83 -8.82 -25.66 27.73
CA ASN A 83 -9.60 -24.74 28.54
C ASN A 83 -9.24 -24.83 30.03
N ILE A 84 -8.75 -23.71 30.59
CA ILE A 84 -8.19 -23.68 31.94
C ILE A 84 -9.23 -24.00 33.02
N PHE A 85 -10.50 -23.73 32.76
CA PHE A 85 -11.59 -23.99 33.71
C PHE A 85 -11.95 -25.47 33.82
N SER A 86 -11.34 -26.32 32.98
CA SER A 86 -11.41 -27.78 33.09
C SER A 86 -10.34 -28.34 34.03
N SER A 87 -9.38 -27.51 34.47
CA SER A 87 -8.31 -27.89 35.39
C SER A 87 -8.66 -27.52 36.83
N ASP A 88 -8.33 -28.41 37.77
CA ASP A 88 -8.63 -28.21 39.19
C ASP A 88 -7.97 -26.93 39.74
N GLY A 89 -8.78 -26.13 40.43
CA GLY A 89 -8.35 -24.90 41.11
C GLY A 89 -8.40 -23.63 40.28
N PHE A 90 -8.89 -23.67 39.04
CA PHE A 90 -9.18 -22.48 38.23
C PHE A 90 -10.68 -22.15 38.21
N SER A 91 -11.02 -20.86 38.38
CA SER A 91 -12.40 -20.39 38.21
C SER A 91 -12.46 -18.94 37.72
N LYS A 92 -13.61 -18.55 37.14
CA LYS A 92 -13.81 -17.18 36.63
C LYS A 92 -13.94 -16.20 37.80
N SER A 93 -13.28 -15.05 37.71
CA SER A 93 -13.45 -13.94 38.66
C SER A 93 -14.20 -12.78 38.02
N GLN A 94 -15.01 -12.07 38.81
CA GLN A 94 -15.64 -10.82 38.41
C GLN A 94 -14.85 -9.57 38.84
N ASP A 95 -13.68 -9.75 39.46
CA ASP A 95 -12.85 -8.62 39.86
C ASP A 95 -12.44 -7.77 38.64
N THR A 96 -12.49 -6.47 38.78
CA THR A 96 -12.09 -5.49 37.76
C THR A 96 -10.86 -4.69 38.15
N ASN A 97 -10.30 -4.91 39.35
CA ASN A 97 -9.11 -4.23 39.82
C ASN A 97 -7.85 -4.99 39.38
N TYR A 98 -6.87 -4.21 38.90
CA TYR A 98 -5.57 -4.72 38.48
C TYR A 98 -4.48 -4.18 39.41
N PRO A 99 -3.50 -5.01 39.83
CA PRO A 99 -2.37 -4.53 40.63
C PRO A 99 -1.56 -3.43 39.91
N PRO A 100 -1.02 -2.43 40.62
CA PRO A 100 -0.20 -1.36 40.04
C PRO A 100 0.97 -1.87 39.19
N GLU A 101 1.60 -2.98 39.62
CA GLU A 101 2.72 -3.61 38.93
C GLU A 101 2.31 -4.14 37.55
N VAL A 102 1.11 -4.72 37.46
CA VAL A 102 0.52 -5.20 36.21
C VAL A 102 0.16 -4.03 35.31
N LYS A 103 -0.48 -2.99 35.87
CA LYS A 103 -0.83 -1.76 35.13
C LYS A 103 0.40 -1.11 34.50
N ASN A 104 1.44 -0.89 35.29
CA ASN A 104 2.69 -0.25 34.84
C ASN A 104 3.42 -1.08 33.79
N ALA A 105 3.56 -2.40 34.00
CA ALA A 105 4.26 -3.27 33.06
C ALA A 105 3.54 -3.38 31.71
N LEU A 106 2.20 -3.34 31.71
CA LEU A 106 1.40 -3.34 30.49
C LEU A 106 1.49 -2.01 29.75
N ASN A 107 1.38 -0.89 30.47
CA ASN A 107 1.53 0.45 29.91
C ASN A 107 2.91 0.63 29.26
N GLU A 108 3.97 0.14 29.91
CA GLU A 108 5.33 0.15 29.38
C GLU A 108 5.46 -0.76 28.15
N ALA A 109 4.92 -1.99 28.20
CA ALA A 109 4.99 -2.94 27.09
C ALA A 109 4.23 -2.47 25.83
N LEU A 110 3.18 -1.67 26.01
CA LEU A 110 2.34 -1.16 24.93
C LEU A 110 2.75 0.23 24.44
N GLY A 111 3.47 1.00 25.27
CA GLY A 111 3.85 2.39 25.01
C GLY A 111 2.66 3.35 25.03
N LEU A 112 1.59 2.99 25.73
CA LEU A 112 0.29 3.67 25.79
C LEU A 112 -0.24 3.55 27.22
N ASP A 113 -0.85 4.60 27.77
CA ASP A 113 -1.49 4.52 29.09
C ASP A 113 -2.90 3.91 28.95
N ILE A 114 -3.09 2.66 29.38
CA ILE A 114 -4.39 2.00 29.35
C ILE A 114 -5.23 2.54 30.51
N PRO A 115 -6.42 3.12 30.27
CA PRO A 115 -7.33 3.49 31.34
C PRO A 115 -7.93 2.23 31.98
N PHE A 116 -7.28 1.70 33.02
CA PHE A 116 -7.72 0.51 33.75
C PHE A 116 -8.96 0.78 34.63
N ASP A 117 -9.24 2.04 34.95
CA ASP A 117 -10.37 2.46 35.78
C ASP A 117 -11.54 2.97 34.90
N ARG A 118 -12.80 2.81 35.34
CA ARG A 118 -13.95 3.44 34.66
C ARG A 118 -13.74 4.96 34.66
N ILE A 119 -13.65 5.55 33.47
CA ILE A 119 -13.30 6.96 33.28
C ILE A 119 -14.39 7.81 33.94
N SER A 120 -14.01 8.60 34.95
CA SER A 120 -14.95 9.32 35.81
C SER A 120 -15.30 10.73 35.32
N SER A 121 -14.60 11.27 34.32
CA SER A 121 -14.82 12.63 33.79
C SER A 121 -14.41 12.75 32.32
N LEU A 122 -15.14 13.57 31.56
CA LEU A 122 -14.84 13.88 30.16
C LEU A 122 -14.11 15.22 30.05
N ASP A 123 -13.00 15.27 29.31
CA ASP A 123 -12.33 16.51 28.89
C ASP A 123 -12.04 16.45 27.39
N LEU A 124 -12.87 17.14 26.60
CA LEU A 124 -12.75 17.16 25.15
C LEU A 124 -11.48 17.86 24.65
N MET A 125 -10.92 18.80 25.42
CA MET A 125 -9.66 19.48 25.07
C MET A 125 -8.45 18.57 25.26
N THR A 126 -8.48 17.72 26.29
CA THR A 126 -7.46 16.68 26.49
C THR A 126 -7.57 15.59 25.42
N LEU A 127 -8.80 15.18 25.06
CA LEU A 127 -9.05 14.27 23.93
C LEU A 127 -8.56 14.83 22.60
N LEU A 128 -8.78 16.12 22.33
CA LEU A 128 -8.33 16.80 21.11
C LEU A 128 -6.80 16.69 20.93
N LYS A 129 -6.03 16.90 22.01
CA LYS A 129 -4.55 16.78 22.00
C LYS A 129 -4.07 15.37 21.65
N GLY A 130 -4.84 14.35 22.00
CA GLY A 130 -4.54 12.94 21.75
C GLY A 130 -5.29 12.33 20.57
N ALA A 131 -6.15 13.07 19.87
CA ALA A 131 -7.11 12.50 18.90
C ALA A 131 -6.45 11.71 17.76
N GLY A 132 -5.19 12.00 17.40
CA GLY A 132 -4.44 11.25 16.41
C GLY A 132 -3.85 9.91 16.89
N GLN A 133 -3.92 9.62 18.20
CA GLN A 133 -3.42 8.39 18.80
C GLN A 133 -4.51 7.34 19.00
N TYR A 134 -5.77 7.71 18.78
CA TYR A 134 -6.94 6.86 18.93
C TYR A 134 -7.56 6.56 17.57
N THR A 135 -8.16 5.37 17.41
CA THR A 135 -9.00 5.12 16.23
C THR A 135 -10.30 5.92 16.33
N THR A 136 -10.86 6.27 15.16
CA THR A 136 -12.16 6.95 15.08
C THR A 136 -13.26 6.14 15.77
N GLU A 137 -13.26 4.82 15.58
CA GLU A 137 -14.25 3.92 16.19
C GLU A 137 -14.18 3.93 17.72
N TYR A 138 -12.97 3.90 18.30
CA TYR A 138 -12.80 4.03 19.75
C TYR A 138 -13.29 5.38 20.27
N LEU A 139 -12.89 6.48 19.62
CA LEU A 139 -13.32 7.84 20.00
C LEU A 139 -14.85 7.95 19.96
N THR A 140 -15.47 7.47 18.88
CA THR A 140 -16.92 7.46 18.71
C THR A 140 -17.61 6.65 19.82
N ASN A 141 -17.18 5.40 20.07
CA ASN A 141 -17.76 4.56 21.12
C ASN A 141 -17.58 5.14 22.53
N PHE A 142 -16.42 5.74 22.80
CA PHE A 142 -16.12 6.42 24.05
C PHE A 142 -17.05 7.62 24.27
N LEU A 143 -17.17 8.48 23.27
CA LEU A 143 -18.04 9.66 23.30
C LEU A 143 -19.53 9.26 23.42
N GLN A 144 -19.96 8.20 22.73
CA GLN A 144 -21.32 7.65 22.86
C GLN A 144 -21.61 7.20 24.28
N THR A 145 -20.68 6.48 24.91
CA THR A 145 -20.84 5.99 26.30
C THR A 145 -20.96 7.18 27.26
N PHE A 146 -20.12 8.20 27.11
CA PHE A 146 -20.21 9.41 27.94
C PHE A 146 -21.48 10.22 27.72
N LEU A 147 -21.91 10.37 26.46
CA LEU A 147 -23.16 11.03 26.11
C LEU A 147 -24.39 10.30 26.68
N GLN A 148 -24.30 8.97 26.88
CA GLN A 148 -25.34 8.16 27.52
C GLN A 148 -25.30 8.27 29.06
N GLU A 149 -24.13 8.13 29.67
CA GLU A 149 -23.99 8.07 31.14
C GLU A 149 -24.05 9.45 31.81
N LYS A 150 -23.54 10.49 31.14
CA LYS A 150 -23.41 11.85 31.68
C LYS A 150 -23.70 12.95 30.64
N PRO A 151 -24.93 13.05 30.13
CA PRO A 151 -25.29 13.95 29.03
C PRO A 151 -25.07 15.45 29.35
N GLU A 152 -25.29 15.89 30.60
CA GLU A 152 -25.07 17.29 30.99
C GLU A 152 -23.58 17.69 31.04
N GLU A 153 -22.72 16.80 31.51
CA GLU A 153 -21.26 17.02 31.53
C GLU A 153 -20.73 17.09 30.10
N PHE A 154 -21.25 16.24 29.22
CA PHE A 154 -20.90 16.22 27.81
C PHE A 154 -21.22 17.56 27.11
N ILE A 155 -22.41 18.13 27.33
CA ILE A 155 -22.79 19.41 26.71
C ILE A 155 -21.86 20.53 27.17
N LYS A 156 -21.58 20.61 28.47
CA LYS A 156 -20.67 21.63 29.01
C LYS A 156 -19.28 21.53 28.36
N GLN A 157 -18.77 20.32 28.20
CA GLN A 157 -17.49 20.11 27.52
C GLN A 157 -17.54 20.48 26.04
N LEU A 158 -18.66 20.19 25.36
CA LEU A 158 -18.86 20.55 23.96
C LEU A 158 -18.91 22.07 23.76
N GLU A 159 -19.63 22.79 24.63
CA GLU A 159 -19.68 24.26 24.61
C GLU A 159 -18.30 24.86 24.83
N LEU A 160 -17.53 24.33 25.80
CA LEU A 160 -16.16 24.79 26.05
C LEU A 160 -15.24 24.54 24.86
N LEU A 161 -15.33 23.36 24.23
CA LEU A 161 -14.54 23.02 23.05
C LEU A 161 -14.82 24.00 21.90
N ILE A 162 -16.09 24.31 21.64
CA ILE A 162 -16.50 25.23 20.57
C ILE A 162 -16.10 26.66 20.88
N GLN A 163 -16.28 27.13 22.12
CA GLN A 163 -15.86 28.47 22.54
C GLN A 163 -14.34 28.67 22.42
N GLU A 164 -13.54 27.66 22.74
CA GLU A 164 -12.09 27.72 22.54
C GLU A 164 -11.71 27.72 21.05
N PHE A 165 -12.47 27.00 20.22
CA PHE A 165 -12.27 26.98 18.78
C PHE A 165 -12.61 28.32 18.10
N GLU A 166 -13.70 28.97 18.51
CA GLU A 166 -14.12 30.28 17.97
C GLU A 166 -13.11 31.41 18.25
N LYS A 167 -12.13 31.19 19.13
CA LYS A 167 -11.02 32.13 19.36
C LYS A 167 -9.94 32.09 18.27
N LEU A 168 -9.99 31.10 17.37
CA LEU A 168 -9.06 30.96 16.25
C LEU A 168 -9.44 31.92 15.11
N SER A 169 -8.44 32.52 14.50
CA SER A 169 -8.58 33.41 13.35
C SER A 169 -8.51 32.65 12.03
N ILE A 170 -8.93 33.30 10.93
CA ILE A 170 -8.85 32.71 9.57
C ILE A 170 -7.41 32.30 9.23
N SER A 171 -6.43 33.13 9.59
CA SER A 171 -5.00 32.83 9.41
C SER A 171 -4.51 31.63 10.24
N ASP A 172 -5.21 31.28 11.32
CA ASP A 172 -4.86 30.09 12.12
C ASP A 172 -5.32 28.81 11.41
N PHE A 173 -6.42 28.87 10.65
CA PHE A 173 -6.92 27.75 9.85
C PHE A 173 -6.01 27.42 8.67
N ASP A 174 -5.47 28.43 7.98
CA ASP A 174 -4.48 28.23 6.91
C ASP A 174 -3.25 27.48 7.44
N VAL A 175 -2.76 27.87 8.60
CA VAL A 175 -1.61 27.22 9.27
C VAL A 175 -1.96 25.78 9.70
N LEU A 176 -3.18 25.53 10.18
CA LEU A 176 -3.64 24.18 10.53
C LEU A 176 -3.77 23.26 9.31
N ALA A 177 -4.22 23.80 8.17
CA ALA A 177 -4.29 23.07 6.90
C ALA A 177 -2.90 22.68 6.41
N GLU A 178 -1.92 23.60 6.43
CA GLU A 178 -0.52 23.31 6.11
C GLU A 178 0.06 22.21 7.03
N PHE A 179 -0.27 22.23 8.33
CA PHE A 179 0.15 21.18 9.25
C PHE A 179 -0.42 19.80 8.89
N ALA A 180 -1.64 19.73 8.37
CA ALA A 180 -2.29 18.47 7.97
C ALA A 180 -1.66 17.87 6.70
N GLU A 181 -1.22 18.70 5.75
CA GLU A 181 -0.53 18.24 4.53
C GLU A 181 0.87 17.67 4.82
N LEU A 182 1.59 18.28 5.76
CA LEU A 182 2.94 17.86 6.17
C LEU A 182 3.02 16.46 6.81
N GLU A 183 1.91 15.83 7.18
CA GLU A 183 1.89 14.45 7.69
C GLU A 183 1.89 13.38 6.58
N LYS A 184 1.58 13.74 5.33
CA LYS A 184 1.67 12.83 4.19
C LYS A 184 3.12 12.58 3.76
N ASP A 185 4.06 13.38 4.26
CA ASP A 185 5.49 13.28 3.98
C ASP A 185 6.26 13.12 5.31
N PRO A 186 7.09 12.08 5.51
CA PRO A 186 7.68 11.77 6.81
C PRO A 186 8.88 12.70 7.09
N LYS A 187 8.64 13.99 7.33
CA LYS A 187 9.64 14.90 7.90
C LYS A 187 9.29 15.21 9.35
N PRO A 188 9.82 14.44 10.33
CA PRO A 188 9.57 14.65 11.75
C PRO A 188 10.14 15.96 12.32
N GLN A 189 10.94 16.71 11.54
CA GLN A 189 11.77 17.81 12.02
C GLN A 189 10.98 19.03 12.51
N LEU A 190 9.85 19.40 11.89
CA LEU A 190 9.08 20.58 12.30
C LEU A 190 8.22 20.30 13.54
N LEU A 191 7.60 19.11 13.62
CA LEU A 191 6.83 18.67 14.79
C LEU A 191 7.74 18.45 16.02
N SER A 192 8.90 17.82 15.83
CA SER A 192 9.90 17.70 16.90
C SER A 192 10.48 19.05 17.33
N PHE A 193 10.60 20.00 16.40
CA PHE A 193 11.03 21.37 16.72
C PHE A 193 9.96 22.14 17.50
N ILE A 194 8.67 21.96 17.21
CA ILE A 194 7.60 22.64 17.97
C ILE A 194 7.46 22.03 19.38
N GLN A 195 7.58 20.70 19.50
CA GLN A 195 7.42 19.98 20.78
C GLN A 195 8.68 19.99 21.66
N GLY A 196 9.88 19.97 21.08
CA GLY A 196 11.15 19.85 21.81
C GLY A 196 11.88 21.15 22.12
N THR A 197 11.57 22.26 21.43
CA THR A 197 12.40 23.47 21.58
C THR A 197 11.91 24.37 22.73
N GLN A 198 12.71 24.42 23.80
CA GLN A 198 12.61 25.37 24.93
C GLN A 198 13.09 26.79 24.52
N ILE A 199 12.64 27.29 23.36
CA ILE A 199 13.06 28.60 22.82
C ILE A 199 12.72 29.73 23.81
N ASN A 200 11.59 29.64 24.50
CA ASN A 200 11.08 30.72 25.34
C ASN A 200 12.01 31.09 26.52
N GLU A 201 12.78 30.17 27.11
CA GLU A 201 13.70 30.50 28.21
C GLU A 201 15.07 30.95 27.70
N ILE A 202 15.61 30.26 26.69
CA ILE A 202 16.94 30.54 26.14
C ILE A 202 16.93 31.87 25.39
N THR A 203 15.91 32.14 24.57
CA THR A 203 15.79 33.39 23.81
C THR A 203 15.49 34.57 24.73
N ASN A 204 14.67 34.42 25.78
CA ASN A 204 14.47 35.49 26.76
C ASN A 204 15.74 35.77 27.58
N GLY A 205 16.49 34.74 27.98
CA GLY A 205 17.79 34.88 28.63
C GLY A 205 18.85 35.56 27.75
N GLN A 206 18.89 35.22 26.46
CA GLN A 206 19.76 35.88 25.49
C GLN A 206 19.33 37.33 25.22
N VAL A 207 18.04 37.62 25.08
CA VAL A 207 17.52 38.98 24.89
C VAL A 207 17.79 39.86 26.12
N THR A 208 17.65 39.33 27.34
CA THR A 208 18.02 40.09 28.56
C THR A 208 19.52 40.33 28.65
N THR A 209 20.34 39.34 28.30
CA THR A 209 21.80 39.48 28.25
C THR A 209 22.23 40.52 27.21
N LEU A 210 21.67 40.45 25.99
CA LEU A 210 21.95 41.39 24.92
C LEU A 210 21.47 42.82 25.26
N LYS A 211 20.30 42.97 25.89
CA LYS A 211 19.84 44.29 26.39
C LYS A 211 20.79 44.87 27.44
N LYS A 212 21.34 44.03 28.32
CA LYS A 212 22.34 44.45 29.30
C LYS A 212 23.62 44.95 28.62
N ILE A 213 24.13 44.19 27.64
CA ILE A 213 25.31 44.57 26.85
C ILE A 213 25.07 45.87 26.06
N VAL A 214 23.89 46.06 25.47
CA VAL A 214 23.53 47.30 24.77
C VAL A 214 23.53 48.51 25.71
N ASN A 215 23.05 48.34 26.96
CA ASN A 215 23.08 49.40 27.97
C ASN A 215 24.50 49.68 28.48
N GLU A 216 25.34 48.65 28.62
CA GLU A 216 26.75 48.80 28.99
C GLU A 216 27.53 49.57 27.89
N LEU A 217 27.32 49.20 26.62
CA LEU A 217 27.90 49.92 25.48
C LEU A 217 27.43 51.38 25.39
N GLN A 218 26.16 51.66 25.72
CA GLN A 218 25.65 53.04 25.78
C GLN A 218 26.41 53.87 26.82
N ALA A 219 26.62 53.31 28.02
CA ALA A 219 27.37 53.97 29.08
C ALA A 219 28.85 54.20 28.69
N GLU A 220 29.47 53.24 28.00
CA GLU A 220 30.84 53.38 27.49
C GLU A 220 30.95 54.47 26.40
N ILE A 221 29.99 54.54 25.47
CA ILE A 221 29.94 55.59 24.44
C ILE A 221 29.80 56.98 25.10
N GLU A 222 28.95 57.11 26.12
CA GLU A 222 28.76 58.37 26.85
C GLU A 222 30.01 58.78 27.64
N MET A 223 30.70 57.83 28.28
CA MET A 223 31.98 58.10 28.95
C MET A 223 33.07 58.51 27.97
N LEU A 224 33.14 57.85 26.81
CA LEU A 224 34.08 58.17 25.74
C LEU A 224 33.82 59.58 25.19
N GLU A 225 32.55 59.94 24.98
CA GLU A 225 32.14 61.26 24.50
C GLU A 225 32.48 62.37 25.51
N ASN A 226 32.28 62.12 26.81
CA ASN A 226 32.70 63.04 27.86
C ASN A 226 34.23 63.19 27.93
N SER A 227 34.97 62.11 27.71
CA SER A 227 36.43 62.12 27.64
C SER A 227 36.94 62.89 26.42
N MET A 228 36.25 62.78 25.27
CA MET A 228 36.56 63.55 24.06
C MET A 228 36.32 65.06 24.23
N LYS A 229 35.28 65.47 24.99
CA LYS A 229 35.01 66.89 25.30
C LYS A 229 36.12 67.57 26.13
N LEU A 230 36.89 66.79 26.89
CA LEU A 230 38.00 67.29 27.71
C LEU A 230 39.31 67.46 26.91
N LEU A 231 39.38 66.92 25.69
CA LEU A 231 40.54 67.02 24.81
C LEU A 231 40.48 68.32 24.00
N LYS A 232 41.58 69.08 24.00
CA LYS A 232 41.68 70.30 23.19
C LYS A 232 42.00 69.93 21.73
N PRO A 233 41.15 70.30 20.75
CA PRO A 233 41.23 69.81 19.37
C PRO A 233 42.55 70.16 18.65
N ASP A 234 43.22 71.24 19.03
CA ASP A 234 44.36 71.77 18.28
C ASP A 234 45.73 71.16 18.64
N GLY A 235 45.83 70.39 19.74
CA GLY A 235 47.12 69.80 20.19
C GLY A 235 47.22 68.27 20.08
N GLN A 236 46.09 67.57 19.93
CA GLN A 236 46.00 66.10 20.02
C GLN A 236 45.04 65.51 18.97
N SER A 237 45.10 66.01 17.74
CA SER A 237 44.22 65.63 16.62
C SER A 237 44.24 64.12 16.30
N SER A 238 45.40 63.46 16.43
CA SER A 238 45.53 62.01 16.21
C SER A 238 44.77 61.19 17.26
N LEU A 239 44.83 61.58 18.53
CA LEU A 239 44.10 60.91 19.62
C LEU A 239 42.59 61.13 19.48
N HIS A 240 42.19 62.36 19.15
CA HIS A 240 40.78 62.70 18.92
C HIS A 240 40.18 61.90 17.75
N ASN A 241 40.93 61.73 16.65
CA ASN A 241 40.49 60.92 15.51
C ASN A 241 40.39 59.43 15.88
N MET A 242 41.33 58.88 16.65
CA MET A 242 41.25 57.49 17.13
C MET A 242 40.03 57.27 18.04
N LEU A 243 39.78 58.16 18.99
CA LEU A 243 38.62 58.08 19.89
C LEU A 243 37.30 58.27 19.13
N SER A 244 37.25 59.18 18.15
CA SER A 244 36.08 59.34 17.27
C SER A 244 35.80 58.07 16.46
N THR A 245 36.84 57.41 15.96
CA THR A 245 36.70 56.14 15.22
C THR A 245 36.21 55.03 16.14
N LEU A 246 36.74 54.96 17.37
CA LEU A 246 36.30 54.00 18.38
C LEU A 246 34.82 54.23 18.75
N LYS A 247 34.42 55.50 18.97
CA LYS A 247 33.02 55.89 19.22
C LYS A 247 32.11 55.37 18.11
N GLN A 248 32.48 55.65 16.85
CA GLN A 248 31.70 55.24 15.69
C GLN A 248 31.58 53.72 15.59
N ASN A 249 32.65 52.97 15.90
CA ASN A 249 32.62 51.49 15.90
C ASN A 249 31.73 50.93 17.02
N LEU A 250 31.73 51.54 18.21
CA LEU A 250 30.85 51.16 19.31
C LEU A 250 29.38 51.46 18.98
N GLU A 251 29.09 52.62 18.38
CA GLU A 251 27.73 52.97 17.92
C GLU A 251 27.21 52.01 16.83
N ILE A 252 28.09 51.59 15.90
CA ILE A 252 27.74 50.58 14.88
C ILE A 252 27.43 49.24 15.56
N SER A 253 28.30 48.78 16.46
CA SER A 253 28.11 47.51 17.20
C SER A 253 26.83 47.53 18.04
N GLN A 254 26.51 48.65 18.67
CA GLN A 254 25.28 48.84 19.42
C GLN A 254 24.04 48.77 18.51
N LYS A 255 24.05 49.43 17.34
CA LYS A 255 22.96 49.36 16.35
C LYS A 255 22.77 47.94 15.83
N ASP A 256 23.84 47.21 15.57
CA ASP A 256 23.78 45.82 15.11
C ASP A 256 23.20 44.89 16.20
N LEU A 257 23.56 45.10 17.47
CA LEU A 257 23.00 44.37 18.61
C LEU A 257 21.50 44.69 18.82
N ILE A 258 21.09 45.95 18.68
CA ILE A 258 19.68 46.35 18.73
C ILE A 258 18.90 45.67 17.60
N LYS A 259 19.47 45.61 16.40
CA LYS A 259 18.88 44.92 15.24
C LYS A 259 18.79 43.40 15.47
N ALA A 260 19.79 42.80 16.10
CA ALA A 260 19.75 41.39 16.50
C ALA A 260 18.65 41.10 17.53
N ILE A 261 18.47 41.97 18.53
CA ILE A 261 17.35 41.88 19.50
C ILE A 261 16.00 42.01 18.78
N GLN A 262 15.87 42.95 17.83
CA GLN A 262 14.65 43.13 17.03
C GLN A 262 14.32 41.91 16.16
N ASN A 263 15.33 41.18 15.68
CA ASN A 263 15.16 39.97 14.89
C ASN A 263 14.81 38.73 15.72
N LEU A 264 15.19 38.69 17.01
CA LEU A 264 14.92 37.56 17.91
C LEU A 264 13.48 37.58 18.49
N ASN A 265 12.92 38.76 18.77
CA ASN A 265 11.54 38.92 19.28
C ASN A 265 10.43 38.31 18.38
N PRO A 266 10.43 38.45 17.03
CA PRO A 266 9.39 37.89 16.18
C PRO A 266 9.46 36.37 16.00
N VAL A 267 10.61 35.75 16.33
CA VAL A 267 10.75 34.29 16.31
C VAL A 267 10.04 33.67 17.53
N ASP A 268 10.14 34.30 18.70
CA ASP A 268 9.45 33.85 19.93
C ASP A 268 7.92 33.98 19.81
N SER A 269 7.42 35.07 19.21
CA SER A 269 5.98 35.26 19.01
C SER A 269 5.37 34.26 18.02
N LYS A 270 6.06 33.98 16.90
CA LYS A 270 5.62 32.97 15.92
C LYS A 270 5.64 31.56 16.50
N VAL A 271 6.68 31.17 17.22
CA VAL A 271 6.74 29.84 17.84
C VAL A 271 5.70 29.69 18.94
N THR A 272 5.46 30.73 19.74
CA THR A 272 4.41 30.75 20.77
C THR A 272 3.01 30.65 20.14
N HIS A 273 2.78 31.35 19.02
CA HIS A 273 1.56 31.25 18.24
C HIS A 273 1.32 29.83 17.68
N LEU A 274 2.35 29.24 17.07
CA LEU A 274 2.27 27.86 16.56
C LEU A 274 2.04 26.83 17.67
N LYS A 275 2.66 26.99 18.84
CA LYS A 275 2.40 26.14 20.02
C LYS A 275 0.96 26.26 20.49
N LYS A 276 0.37 27.46 20.48
CA LYS A 276 -1.03 27.71 20.87
C LYS A 276 -2.03 27.04 19.92
N ILE A 277 -1.74 27.02 18.62
CA ILE A 277 -2.65 26.50 17.58
C ILE A 277 -2.46 25.01 17.33
N SER A 278 -1.26 24.47 17.57
CA SER A 278 -0.93 23.06 17.34
C SER A 278 -1.90 22.02 17.93
N PRO A 279 -2.56 22.23 19.09
CA PRO A 279 -3.52 21.27 19.62
C PRO A 279 -4.75 21.06 18.73
N TYR A 280 -5.14 22.06 17.94
CA TYR A 280 -6.33 22.01 17.09
C TYR A 280 -6.11 21.30 15.74
N LYS A 281 -4.88 20.86 15.46
CA LYS A 281 -4.54 20.13 14.22
C LYS A 281 -5.43 18.93 13.96
N LYS A 282 -5.90 18.26 15.01
CA LYS A 282 -6.70 17.03 14.92
C LYS A 282 -8.18 17.27 15.21
N PHE A 283 -8.63 18.52 15.16
CA PHE A 283 -10.01 18.89 15.44
C PHE A 283 -11.01 18.17 14.54
N ASN A 284 -10.71 17.99 13.24
CA ASN A 284 -11.60 17.30 12.30
C ASN A 284 -11.86 15.84 12.70
N ILE A 285 -10.85 15.16 13.25
CA ILE A 285 -10.99 13.76 13.72
C ILE A 285 -11.95 13.71 14.90
N LEU A 286 -11.78 14.62 15.87
CA LEU A 286 -12.67 14.71 17.03
C LEU A 286 -14.09 15.15 16.62
N LEU A 287 -14.21 16.13 15.71
CA LEU A 287 -15.48 16.62 15.21
C LEU A 287 -16.27 15.49 14.50
N LYS A 288 -15.60 14.70 13.66
CA LYS A 288 -16.19 13.53 13.01
C LYS A 288 -16.69 12.51 14.04
N ALA A 289 -15.86 12.18 15.04
CA ALA A 289 -16.24 11.27 16.11
C ALA A 289 -17.40 11.80 16.97
N LEU A 290 -17.47 13.11 17.22
CA LEU A 290 -18.59 13.77 17.89
C LEU A 290 -19.88 13.62 17.08
N ILE A 291 -19.85 13.89 15.77
CA ILE A 291 -21.02 13.72 14.88
C ILE A 291 -21.50 12.27 14.89
N GLU A 292 -20.59 11.32 14.71
CA GLU A 292 -20.90 9.88 14.75
C GLU A 292 -21.44 9.45 16.11
N ALA A 293 -20.97 10.06 17.20
CA ALA A 293 -21.48 9.77 18.54
C ALA A 293 -22.93 10.24 18.75
N TYR A 294 -23.32 11.37 18.16
CA TYR A 294 -24.71 11.82 18.16
C TYR A 294 -25.62 10.96 17.26
N TYR A 295 -25.11 10.44 16.14
CA TYR A 295 -25.88 9.52 15.26
C TYR A 295 -26.04 8.12 15.86
N GLY A 296 -25.01 7.61 16.53
CA GLY A 296 -25.02 6.30 17.17
C GLY A 296 -25.67 6.26 18.56
N ARG A 297 -26.17 7.41 19.07
CA ARG A 297 -26.78 7.46 20.41
C ARG A 297 -28.06 6.63 20.46
N GLN A 298 -28.10 5.67 21.38
CA GLN A 298 -29.30 4.94 21.73
C GLN A 298 -29.99 5.60 22.93
N ILE A 299 -31.25 6.00 22.77
CA ILE A 299 -32.10 6.39 23.91
C ILE A 299 -33.05 5.23 24.20
N THR A 300 -32.66 4.36 25.12
CA THR A 300 -33.42 3.16 25.50
C THR A 300 -34.48 3.42 26.57
N HIS A 301 -34.40 4.54 27.31
CA HIS A 301 -35.28 4.83 28.45
C HIS A 301 -35.97 6.21 28.36
N PRO A 302 -37.10 6.40 29.07
CA PRO A 302 -37.99 7.56 28.92
C PRO A 302 -37.59 8.74 29.82
N ASP A 303 -36.32 9.16 29.86
CA ASP A 303 -35.94 10.35 30.63
C ASP A 303 -35.97 11.62 29.76
N SER A 304 -36.81 12.58 30.16
CA SER A 304 -36.92 13.89 29.51
C SER A 304 -35.62 14.68 29.51
N LEU A 305 -34.73 14.38 30.47
CA LEU A 305 -33.44 15.02 30.64
C LEU A 305 -32.46 14.64 29.52
N SER A 306 -32.26 13.33 29.26
CA SER A 306 -31.39 12.89 28.15
C SER A 306 -31.84 13.42 26.81
N LEU A 307 -33.15 13.48 26.54
CA LEU A 307 -33.67 14.07 25.32
C LEU A 307 -33.38 15.57 25.26
N LYS A 308 -33.66 16.32 26.34
CA LYS A 308 -33.34 17.76 26.41
C LYS A 308 -31.86 18.02 26.13
N CYS A 309 -30.98 17.25 26.77
CA CYS A 309 -29.54 17.34 26.59
C CYS A 309 -29.12 16.98 25.16
N TYR A 310 -29.71 15.94 24.58
CA TYR A 310 -29.48 15.59 23.18
C TYR A 310 -29.83 16.77 22.25
N LEU A 311 -31.02 17.36 22.43
CA LEU A 311 -31.51 18.48 21.62
C LEU A 311 -30.59 19.71 21.74
N GLU A 312 -30.11 20.00 22.95
CA GLU A 312 -29.22 21.13 23.23
C GLU A 312 -27.84 20.94 22.58
N GLY A 313 -27.23 19.76 22.76
CA GLY A 313 -25.95 19.42 22.14
C GLY A 313 -26.03 19.35 20.61
N ALA A 314 -27.14 18.82 20.08
CA ALA A 314 -27.43 18.84 18.65
C ALA A 314 -27.48 20.27 18.10
N ALA A 315 -28.19 21.19 18.77
CA ALA A 315 -28.26 22.58 18.36
C ALA A 315 -26.87 23.25 18.32
N ILE A 316 -26.03 22.97 19.32
CA ILE A 316 -24.66 23.48 19.41
C ILE A 316 -23.80 22.95 18.25
N MET A 317 -23.81 21.63 18.01
CA MET A 317 -23.10 21.02 16.89
C MET A 317 -23.53 21.57 15.54
N THR A 318 -24.84 21.79 15.37
CA THR A 318 -25.38 22.32 14.12
C THR A 318 -24.92 23.73 13.87
N GLN A 319 -25.02 24.58 14.89
CA GLN A 319 -24.59 25.98 14.81
C GLN A 319 -23.12 26.05 14.42
N PHE A 320 -22.30 25.22 15.07
CA PHE A 320 -20.88 25.12 14.75
C PHE A 320 -20.62 24.67 13.30
N LEU A 321 -21.25 23.58 12.86
CA LEU A 321 -21.11 23.07 11.49
C LEU A 321 -21.65 24.06 10.45
N TYR A 322 -22.66 24.84 10.82
CA TYR A 322 -23.21 25.92 10.01
C TYR A 322 -22.22 27.08 9.86
N ASP A 323 -21.63 27.55 10.98
CA ASP A 323 -20.75 28.71 10.99
C ASP A 323 -19.37 28.40 10.39
N GLN A 324 -18.82 27.21 10.69
CA GLN A 324 -17.42 26.89 10.41
C GLN A 324 -17.22 25.60 9.60
N GLY A 325 -18.27 24.83 9.29
CA GLY A 325 -18.16 23.50 8.67
C GLY A 325 -17.41 23.45 7.33
N HIS A 326 -17.55 24.49 6.50
CA HIS A 326 -16.88 24.61 5.20
C HIS A 326 -15.33 24.52 5.31
N GLN A 327 -14.76 24.97 6.42
CA GLN A 327 -13.30 24.96 6.65
C GLN A 327 -12.72 23.54 6.83
N PHE A 328 -13.57 22.53 7.01
CA PHE A 328 -13.13 21.18 7.38
C PHE A 328 -13.44 20.10 6.34
N PHE A 329 -14.41 20.35 5.46
CA PHE A 329 -14.95 19.32 4.55
C PHE A 329 -14.75 19.66 3.05
N ASP A 330 -14.33 20.87 2.71
CA ASP A 330 -13.99 21.22 1.33
C ASP A 330 -12.59 20.68 0.99
N ILE A 331 -12.55 19.59 0.20
CA ILE A 331 -11.30 18.95 -0.25
C ILE A 331 -10.79 19.58 -1.57
N GLU A 332 -11.62 20.35 -2.28
CA GLU A 332 -11.24 21.10 -3.47
C GLU A 332 -11.99 22.45 -3.50
N GLY A 333 -11.29 23.53 -3.15
CA GLY A 333 -11.85 24.87 -3.24
C GLY A 333 -10.76 25.92 -3.20
N GLU A 334 -10.50 26.52 -4.36
CA GLU A 334 -9.78 27.79 -4.45
C GLU A 334 -10.28 28.75 -3.37
N VAL A 335 -9.33 29.29 -2.60
CA VAL A 335 -9.55 30.42 -1.70
C VAL A 335 -9.99 31.61 -2.56
N THR A 336 -11.27 31.68 -2.89
CA THR A 336 -11.86 32.91 -3.42
C THR A 336 -11.90 33.89 -2.26
N ASN A 337 -10.95 34.82 -2.30
CA ASN A 337 -10.85 36.01 -1.46
C ASN A 337 -12.14 36.85 -1.59
N ASN A 338 -13.21 36.44 -0.91
CA ASN A 338 -14.38 37.29 -0.67
C ASN A 338 -14.15 38.12 0.59
N ASN A 339 -13.10 38.95 0.55
CA ASN A 339 -13.09 40.17 1.34
C ASN A 339 -14.15 41.09 0.74
N ASN A 340 -15.16 41.43 1.55
CA ASN A 340 -16.31 42.28 1.25
C ASN A 340 -17.56 41.54 0.77
N LYS A 341 -18.26 40.93 1.72
CA LYS A 341 -19.68 41.21 1.98
C LYS A 341 -20.10 40.50 3.26
N GLN A 342 -20.35 41.27 4.32
CA GLN A 342 -21.31 40.86 5.34
C GLN A 342 -22.68 40.85 4.66
N GLU A 343 -22.98 39.79 3.92
CA GLU A 343 -24.34 39.49 3.52
C GLU A 343 -25.09 39.11 4.80
N LYS A 344 -25.91 40.04 5.27
CA LYS A 344 -26.93 39.81 6.28
C LYS A 344 -27.92 38.78 5.73
N SER A 345 -27.54 37.50 5.81
CA SER A 345 -28.54 36.43 5.85
C SER A 345 -29.30 36.60 7.17
N GLU A 346 -30.63 36.56 7.11
CA GLU A 346 -31.43 36.49 8.34
C GLU A 346 -30.93 35.27 9.12
N SER A 347 -30.33 35.50 10.28
CA SER A 347 -29.81 34.41 11.10
C SER A 347 -30.99 33.54 11.50
N LEU A 348 -31.00 32.28 11.05
CA LEU A 348 -31.96 31.28 11.51
C LEU A 348 -32.00 31.33 13.04
N SER A 349 -33.21 31.28 13.60
CA SER A 349 -33.34 31.14 15.04
C SER A 349 -32.69 29.83 15.50
N ARG A 350 -32.15 29.81 16.71
CA ARG A 350 -31.58 28.60 17.34
C ARG A 350 -32.54 27.40 17.28
N LEU A 351 -33.85 27.69 17.28
CA LEU A 351 -34.92 26.71 17.17
C LEU A 351 -35.01 26.09 15.76
N GLU A 352 -34.90 26.89 14.70
CA GLU A 352 -34.92 26.43 13.31
C GLU A 352 -33.67 25.64 12.95
N ILE A 353 -32.51 26.07 13.47
CA ILE A 353 -31.22 25.36 13.33
C ILE A 353 -31.29 23.99 14.01
N MET A 354 -31.82 23.96 15.25
CA MET A 354 -32.07 22.72 15.97
C MET A 354 -33.00 21.79 15.17
N TYR A 355 -34.13 22.28 14.65
CA TYR A 355 -35.04 21.45 13.86
C TYR A 355 -34.43 20.97 12.55
N LEU A 356 -33.61 21.77 11.88
CA LEU A 356 -32.90 21.37 10.67
C LEU A 356 -31.97 20.19 10.96
N PHE A 357 -31.09 20.30 11.96
CA PHE A 357 -30.18 19.21 12.29
C PHE A 357 -30.90 18.00 12.84
N LEU A 358 -31.98 18.16 13.59
CA LEU A 358 -32.78 17.04 14.05
C LEU A 358 -33.51 16.33 12.90
N LEU A 359 -33.97 17.07 11.90
CA LEU A 359 -34.53 16.51 10.67
C LEU A 359 -33.47 15.74 9.86
N LEU A 360 -32.22 16.21 9.85
CA LEU A 360 -31.09 15.60 9.13
C LEU A 360 -30.37 14.50 9.93
N SER A 361 -30.39 14.55 11.27
CA SER A 361 -29.76 13.56 12.16
C SER A 361 -30.72 12.46 12.57
N GLY A 362 -32.02 12.78 12.66
CA GLY A 362 -33.09 11.82 12.92
C GLY A 362 -33.25 10.81 11.78
N SER A 363 -32.98 11.17 10.53
CA SER A 363 -32.96 10.23 9.39
C SER A 363 -31.84 9.19 9.48
N GLY A 364 -30.68 9.56 10.04
CA GLY A 364 -29.50 8.70 10.19
C GLY A 364 -29.33 8.03 11.56
N ALA A 365 -30.20 8.32 12.53
CA ALA A 365 -30.09 7.76 13.88
C ALA A 365 -30.32 6.24 13.86
N THR A 366 -29.37 5.48 14.43
CA THR A 366 -29.49 4.02 14.58
C THR A 366 -30.60 3.58 15.55
N SER A 367 -31.10 4.50 16.38
CA SER A 367 -32.18 4.26 17.34
C SER A 367 -33.53 4.71 16.74
N PRO A 368 -34.44 3.77 16.42
CA PRO A 368 -35.80 4.10 15.97
C PRO A 368 -36.54 4.97 16.99
N THR A 369 -36.31 4.71 18.28
CA THR A 369 -36.85 5.48 19.42
C THR A 369 -36.42 6.94 19.41
N LEU A 370 -35.16 7.23 19.10
CA LEU A 370 -34.64 8.59 19.01
C LEU A 370 -35.23 9.30 17.79
N GLN A 371 -35.21 8.64 16.63
CA GLN A 371 -35.82 9.13 15.39
C GLN A 371 -37.31 9.49 15.64
N ALA A 372 -38.07 8.59 16.25
CA ALA A 372 -39.48 8.80 16.61
C ALA A 372 -39.70 10.07 17.44
N ARG A 373 -38.96 10.21 18.53
CA ARG A 373 -39.09 11.33 19.47
C ARG A 373 -38.73 12.66 18.82
N VAL A 374 -37.73 12.65 17.94
CA VAL A 374 -37.33 13.82 17.16
C VAL A 374 -38.46 14.24 16.20
N TYR A 375 -39.00 13.32 15.41
CA TYR A 375 -40.11 13.63 14.50
C TYR A 375 -41.38 14.05 15.24
N LEU A 376 -41.71 13.42 16.37
CA LEU A 376 -42.85 13.82 17.22
C LEU A 376 -42.68 15.26 17.74
N LYS A 377 -41.47 15.67 18.14
CA LYS A 377 -41.20 17.05 18.55
C LYS A 377 -41.34 18.05 17.41
N ILE A 378 -40.92 17.68 16.20
CA ILE A 378 -41.12 18.49 14.99
C ILE A 378 -42.62 18.60 14.68
N PHE A 379 -43.39 17.52 14.81
CA PHE A 379 -44.84 17.51 14.56
C PHE A 379 -45.61 18.35 15.58
N GLU A 380 -45.28 18.22 16.87
CA GLU A 380 -45.82 19.06 17.95
C GLU A 380 -45.60 20.55 17.66
N ALA A 381 -44.38 20.93 17.26
CA ALA A 381 -44.05 22.32 16.94
C ALA A 381 -44.81 22.86 15.72
N LEU A 382 -45.15 21.99 14.76
CA LEU A 382 -45.87 22.34 13.53
C LEU A 382 -47.41 22.15 13.65
N GLY A 383 -47.91 21.80 14.84
CA GLY A 383 -49.33 21.56 15.09
C GLY A 383 -49.91 20.38 14.33
N ILE A 384 -49.09 19.36 14.02
CA ILE A 384 -49.50 18.13 13.36
C ILE A 384 -49.82 17.09 14.44
N THR A 385 -51.07 16.64 14.52
CA THR A 385 -51.50 15.63 15.51
C THR A 385 -51.16 14.21 15.02
N PRO A 386 -50.29 13.46 15.72
CA PRO A 386 -50.01 12.06 15.41
C PRO A 386 -51.25 11.18 15.70
N ASN A 387 -51.36 10.00 15.07
CA ASN A 387 -52.43 9.04 15.37
C ASN A 387 -52.08 8.15 16.57
N ASP A 388 -53.07 7.53 17.22
CA ASP A 388 -52.89 6.62 18.36
C ASP A 388 -51.87 5.49 18.14
N ASN A 389 -51.71 5.01 16.89
CA ASN A 389 -50.74 3.98 16.52
C ASN A 389 -49.31 4.50 16.26
N GLU A 390 -49.15 5.81 16.03
CA GLU A 390 -47.85 6.48 15.81
C GLU A 390 -47.28 7.09 17.10
N HIS A 391 -48.01 6.98 18.22
CA HIS A 391 -47.64 7.54 19.53
C HIS A 391 -46.62 6.70 20.31
N MET A 392 -46.16 5.55 19.80
CA MET A 392 -45.11 4.77 20.46
C MET A 392 -43.72 5.04 19.84
N PRO A 393 -42.74 5.54 20.62
CA PRO A 393 -41.38 5.75 20.15
C PRO A 393 -40.74 4.52 19.49
N GLU A 394 -41.12 3.32 19.91
CA GLU A 394 -40.50 2.06 19.46
C GLU A 394 -40.97 1.60 18.07
N THR A 395 -42.10 2.10 17.56
CA THR A 395 -42.72 1.65 16.30
C THR A 395 -42.63 2.66 15.16
N PHE A 396 -42.12 3.87 15.42
CA PHE A 396 -42.01 4.89 14.39
C PHE A 396 -40.95 4.51 13.34
N ASN A 397 -41.37 4.55 12.08
CA ASN A 397 -40.50 4.39 10.93
C ASN A 397 -40.84 5.50 9.94
N LEU A 398 -39.85 6.31 9.56
CA LEU A 398 -40.06 7.45 8.67
C LEU A 398 -40.71 7.06 7.33
N MET A 399 -40.30 5.93 6.74
CA MET A 399 -40.88 5.41 5.50
C MET A 399 -42.32 4.94 5.68
N HIS A 400 -42.65 4.35 6.84
CA HIS A 400 -44.03 4.01 7.19
C HIS A 400 -44.89 5.27 7.35
N PHE A 401 -44.37 6.30 8.03
CA PHE A 401 -45.03 7.60 8.17
C PHE A 401 -45.27 8.27 6.81
N ILE A 402 -44.27 8.31 5.93
CA ILE A 402 -44.41 8.84 4.56
C ILE A 402 -45.50 8.09 3.79
N SER A 403 -45.57 6.76 3.97
CA SER A 403 -46.56 5.92 3.29
C SER A 403 -47.99 6.17 3.77
N ASN A 404 -48.18 6.37 5.08
CA ASN A 404 -49.50 6.54 5.70
C ASN A 404 -49.99 8.00 5.69
N LYS A 405 -49.09 8.97 5.87
CA LYS A 405 -49.36 10.40 5.97
C LYS A 405 -48.51 11.23 4.98
N PRO A 406 -48.63 10.96 3.66
CA PRO A 406 -47.82 11.65 2.66
C PRO A 406 -48.06 13.17 2.66
N ASP A 407 -49.30 13.61 2.94
CA ASP A 407 -49.65 15.04 2.96
C ASP A 407 -48.98 15.81 4.12
N ASP A 408 -48.82 15.18 5.29
CA ASP A 408 -48.14 15.77 6.44
C ASP A 408 -46.63 15.86 6.20
N PHE A 409 -46.00 14.81 5.64
CA PHE A 409 -44.59 14.88 5.25
C PHE A 409 -44.35 15.93 4.16
N ILE A 410 -45.23 16.03 3.16
CA ILE A 410 -45.18 17.08 2.14
C ILE A 410 -45.25 18.47 2.78
N LYS A 411 -46.10 18.67 3.80
CA LYS A 411 -46.23 19.94 4.52
C LYS A 411 -44.94 20.29 5.25
N ILE A 412 -44.32 19.32 5.93
CA ILE A 412 -43.04 19.50 6.64
C ILE A 412 -41.93 19.86 5.68
N TYR A 413 -41.76 19.07 4.61
CA TYR A 413 -40.71 19.31 3.63
C TYR A 413 -40.87 20.67 2.94
N ARG A 414 -42.11 21.04 2.57
CA ARG A 414 -42.40 22.36 1.99
C ARG A 414 -42.10 23.49 2.98
N TYR A 415 -42.50 23.33 4.24
CA TYR A 415 -42.26 24.31 5.29
C TYR A 415 -40.77 24.60 5.48
N PHE A 416 -39.90 23.58 5.50
CA PHE A 416 -38.46 23.81 5.69
C PHE A 416 -37.73 24.23 4.40
N PHE A 417 -38.08 23.67 3.23
CA PHE A 417 -37.22 23.73 2.05
C PHE A 417 -37.82 24.40 0.79
N LEU A 418 -39.14 24.64 0.68
CA LEU A 418 -39.76 25.06 -0.60
C LEU A 418 -40.59 26.35 -0.58
N THR A 419 -41.53 26.50 0.35
CA THR A 419 -42.23 27.79 0.55
C THR A 419 -41.22 28.84 1.05
N GLU A 420 -41.58 30.11 1.32
CA GLU A 420 -40.69 31.05 2.05
C GLU A 420 -40.45 30.58 3.50
N GLY A 421 -39.96 29.35 3.60
CA GLY A 421 -39.68 28.60 4.78
C GLY A 421 -38.37 29.06 5.38
N PRO A 422 -38.20 28.87 6.69
CA PRO A 422 -37.07 29.45 7.40
C PRO A 422 -35.73 28.97 6.83
N CYS A 423 -35.65 27.74 6.30
CA CYS A 423 -34.40 27.16 5.85
C CYS A 423 -34.17 27.22 4.32
N LYS A 424 -35.06 27.81 3.52
CA LYS A 424 -34.95 27.76 2.05
C LYS A 424 -33.70 28.46 1.52
N GLN A 425 -33.55 29.75 1.81
CA GLN A 425 -32.42 30.55 1.31
C GLN A 425 -31.08 29.97 1.78
N LYS A 426 -31.06 29.44 3.00
CA LYS A 426 -29.86 28.87 3.59
C LYS A 426 -29.53 27.47 3.07
N ALA A 427 -30.54 26.66 2.80
CA ALA A 427 -30.35 25.38 2.12
C ALA A 427 -29.77 25.59 0.73
N GLU A 428 -30.26 26.60 0.00
CA GLU A 428 -29.71 27.02 -1.30
C GLU A 428 -28.22 27.41 -1.17
N GLU A 429 -27.84 28.21 -0.16
CA GLU A 429 -26.43 28.54 0.11
C GLU A 429 -25.56 27.31 0.41
N LEU A 430 -26.04 26.37 1.25
CA LEU A 430 -25.28 25.16 1.60
C LEU A 430 -25.16 24.17 0.43
N ILE A 431 -26.16 24.13 -0.45
CA ILE A 431 -26.10 23.41 -1.72
C ILE A 431 -25.02 24.02 -2.62
N ASP A 432 -24.99 25.35 -2.73
CA ASP A 432 -23.99 26.06 -3.55
C ASP A 432 -22.56 25.84 -3.02
N LYS A 433 -22.40 25.77 -1.69
CA LYS A 433 -21.15 25.40 -1.01
C LYS A 433 -20.81 23.91 -1.07
N LYS A 434 -21.64 23.06 -1.69
CA LYS A 434 -21.44 21.61 -1.86
C LYS A 434 -21.12 20.84 -0.56
N ASN A 435 -21.72 21.20 0.58
CA ASN A 435 -21.45 20.51 1.85
C ASN A 435 -21.90 19.03 1.80
N SER A 436 -20.97 18.07 1.91
CA SER A 436 -21.21 16.62 1.73
C SER A 436 -22.28 16.04 2.66
N VAL A 437 -22.19 16.37 3.96
CA VAL A 437 -23.09 15.84 4.99
C VAL A 437 -24.50 16.36 4.76
N PHE A 438 -24.61 17.66 4.49
CA PHE A 438 -25.89 18.29 4.19
C PHE A 438 -26.50 17.75 2.88
N LEU A 439 -25.70 17.59 1.82
CA LEU A 439 -26.15 17.04 0.54
C LEU A 439 -26.63 15.59 0.67
N SER A 440 -25.97 14.77 1.48
CA SER A 440 -26.39 13.40 1.78
C SER A 440 -27.78 13.38 2.43
N GLU A 441 -27.95 14.12 3.52
CA GLU A 441 -29.21 14.11 4.29
C GLU A 441 -30.35 14.85 3.56
N LEU A 442 -30.07 15.99 2.92
CA LEU A 442 -31.05 16.67 2.08
C LEU A 442 -31.45 15.81 0.88
N GLY A 443 -30.49 15.10 0.27
CA GLY A 443 -30.73 14.15 -0.82
C GLY A 443 -31.72 13.07 -0.41
N LYS A 444 -31.49 12.41 0.74
CA LYS A 444 -32.42 11.43 1.34
C LYS A 444 -33.82 12.00 1.51
N LEU A 445 -33.94 13.17 2.17
CA LEU A 445 -35.22 13.83 2.42
C LEU A 445 -35.94 14.23 1.12
N THR A 446 -35.20 14.67 0.12
CA THR A 446 -35.76 15.04 -1.20
C THR A 446 -36.32 13.80 -1.91
N CYS A 447 -35.61 12.66 -1.85
CA CYS A 447 -36.10 11.40 -2.38
C CYS A 447 -37.35 10.90 -1.64
N HIS A 448 -37.37 10.99 -0.31
CA HIS A 448 -38.55 10.72 0.51
C HIS A 448 -39.74 11.62 0.15
N TYR A 449 -39.49 12.91 -0.13
CA TYR A 449 -40.50 13.86 -0.57
C TYR A 449 -41.07 13.47 -1.94
N ALA A 450 -40.22 13.05 -2.88
CA ALA A 450 -40.66 12.54 -4.17
C ALA A 450 -41.53 11.27 -4.02
N MET A 451 -41.19 10.38 -3.08
CA MET A 451 -42.02 9.20 -2.77
C MET A 451 -43.39 9.59 -2.18
N ALA A 452 -43.42 10.54 -1.24
CA ALA A 452 -44.68 11.07 -0.69
C ALA A 452 -45.58 11.66 -1.80
N LEU A 453 -44.98 12.43 -2.72
CA LEU A 453 -45.66 12.97 -3.89
C LEU A 453 -46.13 11.86 -4.84
N LYS A 454 -45.37 10.78 -5.02
CA LYS A 454 -45.73 9.63 -5.87
C LYS A 454 -47.01 8.96 -5.36
N ILE A 455 -47.13 8.77 -4.05
CA ILE A 455 -48.34 8.22 -3.41
C ILE A 455 -49.55 9.12 -3.67
N LYS A 456 -49.37 10.45 -3.57
CA LYS A 456 -50.42 11.42 -3.89
C LYS A 456 -50.80 11.43 -5.37
N ALA A 457 -49.82 11.31 -6.27
CA ALA A 457 -50.01 11.30 -7.71
C ALA A 457 -50.73 10.03 -8.22
N MET A 458 -50.80 8.98 -7.40
CA MET A 458 -51.57 7.76 -7.68
C MET A 458 -53.06 7.87 -7.29
N ARG A 459 -53.46 8.91 -6.55
CA ARG A 459 -54.86 9.12 -6.16
C ARG A 459 -55.71 9.62 -7.34
N PRO A 460 -57.02 9.31 -7.41
CA PRO A 460 -57.89 9.67 -8.53
C PRO A 460 -58.06 11.18 -8.74
N ASP A 461 -57.80 11.97 -7.71
CA ASP A 461 -57.92 13.43 -7.62
C ASP A 461 -56.58 14.17 -7.88
N ALA A 462 -55.56 13.47 -8.37
CA ALA A 462 -54.24 14.05 -8.61
C ALA A 462 -54.28 15.21 -9.64
N LYS A 463 -53.62 16.32 -9.29
CA LYS A 463 -53.51 17.49 -10.17
C LYS A 463 -52.76 17.15 -11.47
N PRO A 464 -53.12 17.77 -12.61
CA PRO A 464 -52.32 17.69 -13.83
C PRO A 464 -50.89 18.15 -13.54
N GLY A 465 -49.89 17.33 -13.88
CA GLY A 465 -48.47 17.62 -13.61
C GLY A 465 -47.87 16.96 -12.36
N ALA A 466 -48.66 16.25 -11.52
CA ALA A 466 -48.15 15.59 -10.32
C ALA A 466 -47.02 14.58 -10.62
N ARG A 467 -47.08 13.87 -11.76
CA ARG A 467 -46.01 12.98 -12.21
C ARG A 467 -44.72 13.72 -12.59
N GLN A 468 -44.83 14.91 -13.17
CA GLN A 468 -43.67 15.74 -13.50
C GLN A 468 -43.02 16.31 -12.23
N GLU A 469 -43.82 16.69 -11.23
CA GLU A 469 -43.33 17.13 -9.91
C GLU A 469 -42.56 16.00 -9.21
N VAL A 470 -43.07 14.76 -9.24
CA VAL A 470 -42.37 13.58 -8.70
C VAL A 470 -41.01 13.38 -9.39
N SER A 471 -40.98 13.36 -10.73
CA SER A 471 -39.74 13.20 -11.49
C SER A 471 -38.73 14.32 -11.20
N TYR A 472 -39.17 15.57 -11.09
CA TYR A 472 -38.32 16.72 -10.78
C TYR A 472 -37.62 16.57 -9.42
N TYR A 473 -38.37 16.28 -8.36
CA TYR A 473 -37.77 16.15 -7.02
C TYR A 473 -36.96 14.86 -6.87
N LEU A 474 -37.36 13.77 -7.51
CA LEU A 474 -36.56 12.54 -7.52
C LEU A 474 -35.19 12.80 -8.17
N ARG A 475 -35.17 13.48 -9.33
CA ARG A 475 -33.92 13.88 -10.01
C ARG A 475 -33.07 14.79 -9.12
N ARG A 476 -33.69 15.77 -8.47
CA ARG A 476 -33.00 16.72 -7.60
C ARG A 476 -32.36 16.03 -6.39
N GLY A 477 -33.08 15.09 -5.75
CA GLY A 477 -32.56 14.30 -4.63
C GLY A 477 -31.40 13.39 -5.04
N VAL A 478 -31.54 12.67 -6.16
CA VAL A 478 -30.46 11.82 -6.70
C VAL A 478 -29.21 12.64 -7.03
N ASN A 479 -29.36 13.84 -7.60
CA ASN A 479 -28.22 14.71 -7.88
C ASN A 479 -27.48 15.14 -6.60
N TYR A 480 -28.19 15.45 -5.51
CA TYR A 480 -27.55 15.78 -4.23
C TYR A 480 -26.79 14.58 -3.65
N LEU A 481 -27.40 13.39 -3.68
CA LEU A 481 -26.74 12.16 -3.23
C LEU A 481 -25.50 11.85 -4.10
N LEU A 482 -25.59 12.02 -5.41
CA LEU A 482 -24.49 11.79 -6.33
C LEU A 482 -23.30 12.73 -6.05
N GLN A 483 -23.56 14.00 -5.76
CA GLN A 483 -22.52 14.95 -5.34
C GLN A 483 -21.87 14.52 -4.02
N ALA A 484 -22.65 14.04 -3.05
CA ALA A 484 -22.12 13.51 -1.79
C ALA A 484 -21.30 12.22 -1.99
N VAL A 485 -21.70 11.33 -2.91
CA VAL A 485 -20.93 10.12 -3.27
C VAL A 485 -19.60 10.46 -3.93
N LYS A 486 -19.55 11.47 -4.81
CA LYS A 486 -18.29 11.97 -5.38
C LYS A 486 -17.32 12.48 -4.32
N GLN A 487 -17.85 13.00 -3.21
CA GLN A 487 -17.10 13.37 -2.00
C GLN A 487 -16.82 12.20 -1.05
N ARG A 488 -17.11 10.95 -1.47
CA ARG A 488 -16.86 9.68 -0.76
C ARG A 488 -17.65 9.48 0.54
N MET A 489 -18.85 10.05 0.63
CA MET A 489 -19.75 9.84 1.79
C MET A 489 -20.43 8.45 1.74
N PRO A 490 -20.16 7.54 2.71
CA PRO A 490 -20.75 6.20 2.74
C PRO A 490 -22.28 6.20 2.82
N GLU A 491 -22.87 7.11 3.60
CA GLU A 491 -24.31 7.15 3.86
C GLU A 491 -25.11 7.51 2.60
N ALA A 492 -24.51 8.30 1.70
CA ALA A 492 -25.10 8.63 0.40
C ALA A 492 -25.06 7.41 -0.54
N VAL A 493 -24.02 6.58 -0.46
CA VAL A 493 -23.89 5.33 -1.22
C VAL A 493 -24.96 4.33 -0.80
N GLU A 494 -25.14 4.11 0.51
CA GLU A 494 -26.19 3.21 1.03
C GLU A 494 -27.58 3.62 0.57
N THR A 495 -27.85 4.93 0.56
CA THR A 495 -29.13 5.48 0.12
C THR A 495 -29.35 5.25 -1.38
N LEU A 496 -28.36 5.56 -2.22
CA LEU A 496 -28.46 5.34 -3.66
C LEU A 496 -28.59 3.85 -3.99
N ASP A 497 -27.84 2.99 -3.32
CA ASP A 497 -27.94 1.54 -3.46
C ASP A 497 -29.35 1.03 -3.13
N ALA A 498 -29.92 1.47 -1.99
CA ALA A 498 -31.29 1.13 -1.62
C ALA A 498 -32.34 1.65 -2.62
N LEU A 499 -32.13 2.84 -3.19
CA LEU A 499 -33.01 3.40 -4.23
C LEU A 499 -32.92 2.62 -5.55
N CYS A 500 -31.75 2.13 -5.93
CA CYS A 500 -31.55 1.30 -7.13
C CYS A 500 -32.05 -0.14 -6.93
N SER A 501 -31.96 -0.69 -5.71
CA SER A 501 -32.40 -2.06 -5.41
C SER A 501 -33.93 -2.24 -5.36
N GLN A 502 -34.71 -1.16 -5.38
CA GLN A 502 -36.17 -1.22 -5.44
C GLN A 502 -36.65 -1.39 -6.89
N ASN A 503 -37.20 -2.56 -7.24
CA ASN A 503 -37.62 -2.97 -8.60
C ASN A 503 -38.56 -2.01 -9.39
N ASP A 504 -39.07 -0.93 -8.78
CA ASP A 504 -39.98 0.06 -9.40
C ASP A 504 -39.30 1.42 -9.72
N THR A 505 -38.07 1.65 -9.28
CA THR A 505 -37.35 2.94 -9.43
C THR A 505 -36.36 2.97 -10.60
N ASP A 506 -35.93 1.82 -11.11
CA ASP A 506 -34.96 1.71 -12.23
C ASP A 506 -35.37 2.46 -13.51
N LYS A 507 -36.68 2.68 -13.72
CA LYS A 507 -37.19 3.39 -14.90
C LYS A 507 -37.36 4.90 -14.72
N ASN A 508 -37.18 5.44 -13.50
CA ASN A 508 -37.50 6.83 -13.17
C ASN A 508 -36.29 7.67 -12.72
N ILE A 509 -35.10 7.07 -12.56
CA ILE A 509 -33.88 7.80 -12.22
C ILE A 509 -33.19 8.28 -13.51
N GLU A 510 -33.34 9.57 -13.81
CA GLU A 510 -32.54 10.24 -14.84
C GLU A 510 -31.05 10.25 -14.41
N ASN A 511 -30.10 10.05 -15.32
CA ASN A 511 -28.66 9.86 -15.04
C ASN A 511 -28.25 8.56 -14.33
N MET A 512 -29.03 7.48 -14.42
CA MET A 512 -28.69 6.18 -13.84
C MET A 512 -27.29 5.66 -14.23
N ILE A 513 -26.79 5.96 -15.43
CA ILE A 513 -25.43 5.60 -15.86
C ILE A 513 -24.38 6.24 -14.94
N GLU A 514 -24.54 7.51 -14.60
CA GLU A 514 -23.59 8.24 -13.75
C GLU A 514 -23.66 7.76 -12.30
N VAL A 515 -24.87 7.50 -11.80
CA VAL A 515 -25.10 6.89 -10.48
C VAL A 515 -24.43 5.52 -10.38
N ALA A 516 -24.68 4.64 -11.35
CA ALA A 516 -24.09 3.31 -11.38
C ALA A 516 -22.56 3.35 -11.52
N LYS A 517 -22.00 4.29 -12.30
CA LYS A 517 -20.55 4.51 -12.40
C LYS A 517 -19.92 4.87 -11.05
N GLU A 518 -20.50 5.84 -10.33
CA GLU A 518 -19.97 6.27 -9.03
C GLU A 518 -20.13 5.18 -7.95
N LEU A 519 -21.25 4.46 -7.94
CA LEU A 519 -21.45 3.30 -7.05
C LEU A 519 -20.45 2.18 -7.35
N ALA A 520 -20.22 1.86 -8.62
CA ALA A 520 -19.20 0.89 -9.02
C ALA A 520 -17.80 1.34 -8.54
N SER A 521 -17.44 2.61 -8.76
CA SER A 521 -16.17 3.17 -8.31
C SER A 521 -15.98 3.06 -6.80
N TYR A 522 -17.01 3.40 -6.02
CA TYR A 522 -16.99 3.27 -4.57
C TYR A 522 -16.80 1.81 -4.12
N TYR A 523 -17.57 0.88 -4.69
CA TYR A 523 -17.51 -0.53 -4.29
C TYR A 523 -16.22 -1.22 -4.72
N SER A 524 -15.63 -0.84 -5.85
CA SER A 524 -14.30 -1.31 -6.25
C SER A 524 -13.21 -0.85 -5.28
N ASN A 525 -13.32 0.38 -4.75
CA ASN A 525 -12.35 0.91 -3.78
C ASN A 525 -12.50 0.31 -2.37
N THR A 526 -13.72 -0.09 -1.99
CA THR A 526 -14.02 -0.69 -0.68
C THR A 526 -13.91 -2.21 -0.66
N GLY A 527 -13.65 -2.85 -1.82
CA GLY A 527 -13.44 -4.29 -1.93
C GLY A 527 -14.73 -5.12 -2.05
N ASN A 528 -15.88 -4.49 -2.25
CA ASN A 528 -17.15 -5.20 -2.50
C ASN A 528 -17.35 -5.43 -4.01
N PHE A 529 -16.57 -6.35 -4.58
CA PHE A 529 -16.52 -6.57 -6.02
C PHE A 529 -17.85 -7.08 -6.62
N SER A 530 -18.66 -7.81 -5.85
CA SER A 530 -19.98 -8.26 -6.32
C SER A 530 -20.91 -7.10 -6.62
N LYS A 531 -20.98 -6.08 -5.74
CA LYS A 531 -21.75 -4.87 -6.00
C LYS A 531 -21.12 -4.01 -7.10
N ALA A 532 -19.79 -3.94 -7.16
CA ALA A 532 -19.10 -3.23 -8.22
C ALA A 532 -19.48 -3.76 -9.62
N HIS A 533 -19.42 -5.09 -9.82
CA HIS A 533 -19.85 -5.72 -11.08
C HIS A 533 -21.33 -5.50 -11.37
N HIS A 534 -22.20 -5.63 -10.37
CA HIS A 534 -23.63 -5.38 -10.55
C HIS A 534 -23.90 -3.97 -11.12
N TYR A 535 -23.27 -2.94 -10.58
CA TYR A 535 -23.45 -1.57 -11.08
C TYR A 535 -22.72 -1.32 -12.41
N LEU A 536 -21.59 -1.97 -12.67
CA LEU A 536 -20.96 -1.94 -14.01
C LEU A 536 -21.88 -2.56 -15.08
N ASP A 537 -22.56 -3.65 -14.77
CA ASP A 537 -23.53 -4.30 -15.66
C ASP A 537 -24.74 -3.39 -15.92
N ILE A 538 -25.25 -2.72 -14.89
CA ILE A 538 -26.32 -1.71 -15.03
C ILE A 538 -25.85 -0.55 -15.92
N ALA A 539 -24.67 0.01 -15.66
CA ALA A 539 -24.14 1.14 -16.43
C ALA A 539 -23.89 0.77 -17.90
N SER A 540 -23.41 -0.44 -18.17
CA SER A 540 -23.12 -0.94 -19.52
C SER A 540 -24.37 -1.41 -20.29
N GLY A 541 -25.41 -1.85 -19.58
CA GLY A 541 -26.69 -2.25 -20.17
C GLY A 541 -27.50 -1.10 -20.77
N ILE A 542 -27.31 0.13 -20.29
CA ILE A 542 -28.03 1.32 -20.78
C ILE A 542 -27.32 1.89 -22.03
N ARG A 543 -27.75 1.44 -23.22
CA ARG A 543 -27.21 1.92 -24.49
C ARG A 543 -27.78 3.30 -24.87
N ASN A 544 -27.04 4.36 -24.59
CA ASN A 544 -27.26 5.68 -25.20
C ASN A 544 -26.14 6.02 -26.19
N LYS A 545 -26.51 6.44 -27.42
CA LYS A 545 -25.57 6.78 -28.49
C LYS A 545 -24.73 8.04 -28.22
N GLU A 546 -25.13 8.84 -27.24
CA GLU A 546 -24.59 10.20 -27.01
C GLU A 546 -23.33 10.24 -26.13
N ILE A 547 -22.84 9.13 -25.57
CA ILE A 547 -21.76 9.19 -24.58
C ILE A 547 -20.66 8.14 -24.79
N GLN A 548 -19.90 8.29 -25.87
CA GLN A 548 -18.66 7.51 -26.10
C GLN A 548 -17.59 7.73 -25.02
N GLY A 549 -17.56 8.91 -24.37
CA GLY A 549 -16.64 9.21 -23.26
C GLY A 549 -16.88 8.34 -22.01
N LEU A 550 -18.14 8.19 -21.60
CA LEU A 550 -18.53 7.37 -20.44
C LEU A 550 -18.25 5.88 -20.66
N GLN A 551 -18.34 5.38 -21.89
CA GLN A 551 -18.02 3.97 -22.18
C GLN A 551 -16.54 3.66 -21.94
N LYS A 552 -15.64 4.60 -22.27
CA LYS A 552 -14.21 4.46 -21.97
C LYS A 552 -13.94 4.50 -20.48
N GLU A 553 -14.56 5.43 -19.75
CA GLU A 553 -14.44 5.49 -18.29
C GLU A 553 -14.93 4.21 -17.62
N LEU A 554 -16.06 3.64 -18.08
CA LEU A 554 -16.57 2.37 -17.58
C LEU A 554 -15.64 1.20 -17.89
N GLN A 555 -15.04 1.18 -19.10
CA GLN A 555 -14.05 0.16 -19.46
C GLN A 555 -12.81 0.24 -18.56
N VAL A 556 -12.28 1.44 -18.31
CA VAL A 556 -11.14 1.66 -17.41
C VAL A 556 -11.48 1.24 -15.98
N LEU A 557 -12.70 1.56 -15.51
CA LEU A 557 -13.17 1.15 -14.18
C LEU A 557 -13.35 -0.37 -14.06
N GLN A 558 -13.83 -1.03 -15.11
CA GLN A 558 -13.93 -2.48 -15.17
C GLN A 558 -12.54 -3.14 -15.10
N VAL A 559 -11.57 -2.61 -15.86
CA VAL A 559 -10.17 -3.05 -15.79
C VAL A 559 -9.61 -2.87 -14.38
N LYS A 560 -9.80 -1.68 -13.77
CA LYS A 560 -9.41 -1.43 -12.37
C LYS A 560 -10.00 -2.48 -11.41
N THR A 561 -11.28 -2.76 -11.55
CA THR A 561 -12.00 -3.71 -10.70
C THR A 561 -11.43 -5.12 -10.86
N MET A 562 -11.16 -5.56 -12.09
CA MET A 562 -10.52 -6.87 -12.35
C MET A 562 -9.11 -6.97 -11.77
N ILE A 563 -8.31 -5.90 -11.84
CA ILE A 563 -6.95 -5.87 -11.27
C ILE A 563 -6.99 -6.00 -9.74
N LEU A 564 -7.98 -5.38 -9.10
CA LEU A 564 -8.14 -5.41 -7.64
C LEU A 564 -8.74 -6.72 -7.13
N GLU A 565 -9.64 -7.35 -7.88
CA GLU A 565 -10.34 -8.57 -7.48
C GLU A 565 -9.53 -9.86 -7.70
N HIS A 566 -8.80 -9.94 -8.82
CA HIS A 566 -8.16 -11.17 -9.25
C HIS A 566 -6.65 -11.17 -9.03
N THR A 567 -6.07 -12.38 -8.97
CA THR A 567 -4.62 -12.62 -8.94
C THR A 567 -4.24 -13.62 -10.04
N GLY A 568 -2.98 -13.65 -10.46
CA GLY A 568 -2.50 -14.56 -11.50
C GLY A 568 -2.88 -14.11 -12.92
N GLU A 569 -3.24 -15.05 -13.79
CA GLU A 569 -3.41 -14.80 -15.23
C GLU A 569 -4.48 -13.75 -15.55
N LYS A 570 -5.64 -13.79 -14.88
CA LYS A 570 -6.70 -12.78 -15.09
C LYS A 570 -6.25 -11.36 -14.71
N GLN A 571 -5.41 -11.26 -13.67
CA GLN A 571 -4.85 -9.97 -13.25
C GLN A 571 -3.85 -9.47 -14.29
N LYS A 572 -3.01 -10.36 -14.84
CA LYS A 572 -2.05 -10.02 -15.90
C LYS A 572 -2.76 -9.53 -17.17
N GLU A 573 -3.81 -10.22 -17.63
CA GLU A 573 -4.61 -9.79 -18.79
C GLU A 573 -5.21 -8.38 -18.59
N ALA A 574 -5.74 -8.11 -17.39
CA ALA A 574 -6.28 -6.80 -17.05
C ALA A 574 -5.18 -5.72 -16.99
N ILE A 575 -4.02 -6.03 -16.42
CA ILE A 575 -2.86 -5.12 -16.40
C ILE A 575 -2.37 -4.84 -17.83
N GLU A 576 -2.29 -5.85 -18.70
CA GLU A 576 -1.92 -5.67 -20.10
C GLU A 576 -2.88 -4.74 -20.82
N THR A 577 -4.19 -4.92 -20.59
CA THR A 577 -5.23 -4.04 -21.13
C THR A 577 -5.05 -2.60 -20.63
N LEU A 578 -4.80 -2.41 -19.32
CA LEU A 578 -4.51 -1.10 -18.74
C LEU A 578 -3.28 -0.45 -19.40
N MET A 579 -2.19 -1.19 -19.55
CA MET A 579 -0.95 -0.70 -20.13
C MET A 579 -1.09 -0.38 -21.62
N GLN A 580 -1.93 -1.09 -22.36
CA GLN A 580 -2.27 -0.75 -23.74
C GLN A 580 -2.98 0.61 -23.80
N LEU A 581 -3.97 0.85 -22.94
CA LEU A 581 -4.68 2.13 -22.86
C LEU A 581 -3.75 3.29 -22.46
N VAL A 582 -2.87 3.07 -21.48
CA VAL A 582 -1.84 4.05 -21.08
C VAL A 582 -0.92 4.40 -22.24
N ARG A 583 -0.49 3.43 -23.04
CA ARG A 583 0.37 3.66 -24.22
C ARG A 583 -0.35 4.45 -25.32
N THR A 584 -1.69 4.43 -25.36
CA THR A 584 -2.50 5.26 -26.27
C THR A 584 -2.79 6.66 -25.74
N ASN A 585 -2.12 7.10 -24.65
CA ASN A 585 -2.30 8.39 -23.98
C ASN A 585 -3.73 8.63 -23.45
N ASP A 586 -4.41 7.59 -22.96
CA ASP A 586 -5.68 7.76 -22.26
C ASP A 586 -5.44 8.24 -20.81
N GLN A 587 -5.89 9.45 -20.49
CA GLN A 587 -5.66 10.07 -19.18
C GLN A 587 -6.33 9.29 -18.04
N ALA A 588 -7.56 8.78 -18.24
CA ALA A 588 -8.27 8.05 -17.20
C ALA A 588 -7.57 6.72 -16.87
N ALA A 589 -7.04 6.05 -17.89
CA ALA A 589 -6.22 4.85 -17.71
C ALA A 589 -4.89 5.18 -16.99
N PHE A 590 -4.29 6.34 -17.28
CA PHE A 590 -3.08 6.78 -16.61
C PHE A 590 -3.32 7.09 -15.12
N ASP A 591 -4.41 7.76 -14.78
CA ASP A 591 -4.78 8.07 -13.39
C ASP A 591 -5.02 6.78 -12.58
N VAL A 592 -5.69 5.80 -13.17
CA VAL A 592 -5.87 4.46 -12.55
C VAL A 592 -4.54 3.75 -12.39
N PHE A 593 -3.66 3.82 -13.40
CA PHE A 593 -2.33 3.26 -13.32
C PHE A 593 -1.55 3.88 -12.14
N GLU A 594 -1.47 5.21 -12.04
CA GLU A 594 -0.80 5.89 -10.93
C GLU A 594 -1.39 5.52 -9.55
N GLU A 595 -2.71 5.41 -9.45
CA GLU A 595 -3.38 5.00 -8.22
C GLU A 595 -2.99 3.58 -7.78
N LEU A 596 -2.87 2.65 -8.73
CA LEU A 596 -2.66 1.23 -8.46
C LEU A 596 -1.18 0.85 -8.25
N ILE A 597 -0.23 1.66 -8.73
CA ILE A 597 1.21 1.39 -8.65
C ILE A 597 1.67 1.06 -7.22
N MET A 598 1.12 1.75 -6.21
CA MET A 598 1.50 1.54 -4.80
C MET A 598 0.52 0.66 -4.02
N LYS A 599 -0.48 0.08 -4.70
CA LYS A 599 -1.49 -0.81 -4.10
C LYS A 599 -1.33 -2.26 -4.54
N VAL A 600 -0.90 -2.49 -5.78
CA VAL A 600 -0.81 -3.83 -6.37
C VAL A 600 0.61 -4.12 -6.88
N PRO A 601 1.33 -5.12 -6.30
CA PRO A 601 2.70 -5.45 -6.70
C PRO A 601 2.88 -5.76 -8.19
N ALA A 602 1.93 -6.45 -8.82
CA ALA A 602 1.96 -6.74 -10.26
C ALA A 602 1.89 -5.48 -11.14
N VAL A 603 1.09 -4.48 -10.73
CA VAL A 603 1.02 -3.18 -11.41
C VAL A 603 2.33 -2.41 -11.19
N ALA A 604 2.89 -2.47 -9.99
CA ALA A 604 4.19 -1.88 -9.69
C ALA A 604 5.29 -2.45 -10.59
N LEU A 605 5.31 -3.76 -10.80
CA LEU A 605 6.23 -4.41 -11.73
C LEU A 605 6.01 -3.92 -13.17
N ALA A 606 4.78 -3.86 -13.66
CA ALA A 606 4.47 -3.32 -14.97
C ALA A 606 4.91 -1.86 -15.13
N ALA A 607 4.79 -1.06 -14.06
CA ALA A 607 5.26 0.32 -14.02
C ALA A 607 6.78 0.43 -14.09
N VAL A 608 7.50 -0.47 -13.40
CA VAL A 608 8.96 -0.53 -13.49
C VAL A 608 9.41 -0.77 -14.93
N VAL A 609 8.77 -1.73 -15.63
CA VAL A 609 9.05 -2.02 -17.04
C VAL A 609 8.75 -0.80 -17.92
N TYR A 610 7.55 -0.21 -17.75
CA TYR A 610 7.13 0.94 -18.55
C TYR A 610 8.05 2.15 -18.40
N TRP A 611 8.39 2.51 -17.16
CA TRP A 611 9.26 3.64 -16.90
C TRP A 611 10.70 3.38 -17.29
N HIS A 612 11.20 2.15 -17.15
CA HIS A 612 12.54 1.81 -17.67
C HIS A 612 12.67 2.14 -19.17
N ASP A 613 11.62 1.85 -19.96
CA ASP A 613 11.65 2.06 -21.41
C ASP A 613 11.33 3.51 -21.84
N LYS A 614 10.46 4.20 -21.09
CA LYS A 614 10.04 5.57 -21.41
C LYS A 614 10.94 6.64 -20.79
N ASP A 615 11.17 6.55 -19.49
CA ASP A 615 11.91 7.52 -18.70
C ASP A 615 12.34 6.89 -17.37
N ILE A 616 13.57 6.37 -17.35
CA ILE A 616 14.11 5.64 -16.21
C ILE A 616 14.23 6.53 -14.95
N THR A 617 14.23 7.85 -15.10
CA THR A 617 14.33 8.78 -13.96
C THR A 617 13.08 8.79 -13.09
N LYS A 618 11.94 8.34 -13.62
CA LYS A 618 10.68 8.19 -12.87
C LYS A 618 10.66 6.98 -11.95
N LEU A 619 11.64 6.08 -12.05
CA LEU A 619 11.80 4.99 -11.08
C LEU A 619 12.24 5.54 -9.72
N SER A 620 11.64 4.99 -8.66
CA SER A 620 12.01 5.32 -7.28
C SER A 620 12.40 4.07 -6.49
N PRO A 621 13.23 4.18 -5.44
CA PRO A 621 13.54 3.06 -4.56
C PRO A 621 12.29 2.43 -3.91
N LEU A 622 11.28 3.24 -3.63
CA LEU A 622 10.01 2.79 -3.05
C LEU A 622 9.24 1.91 -4.04
N LEU A 623 9.13 2.36 -5.30
CA LEU A 623 8.47 1.62 -6.38
C LEU A 623 9.16 0.27 -6.63
N LEU A 624 10.49 0.28 -6.73
CA LEU A 624 11.28 -0.93 -6.94
C LEU A 624 11.11 -1.90 -5.76
N LYS A 625 11.13 -1.41 -4.52
CA LYS A 625 10.89 -2.25 -3.33
C LYS A 625 9.51 -2.89 -3.35
N PHE A 626 8.50 -2.16 -3.80
CA PHE A 626 7.13 -2.65 -3.86
C PHE A 626 6.92 -3.66 -5.00
N ALA A 627 7.48 -3.40 -6.18
CA ALA A 627 7.50 -4.33 -7.32
C ALA A 627 8.23 -5.64 -7.00
N ALA A 628 9.26 -5.60 -6.13
CA ALA A 628 10.02 -6.78 -5.73
C ALA A 628 9.18 -7.81 -4.94
N ILE A 629 8.01 -7.42 -4.42
CA ILE A 629 7.05 -8.36 -3.80
C ILE A 629 6.49 -9.33 -4.84
N GLU A 630 6.26 -8.87 -6.07
CA GLU A 630 5.78 -9.71 -7.18
C GLU A 630 6.90 -10.60 -7.73
N ASN A 631 8.04 -10.00 -8.09
CA ASN A 631 9.17 -10.73 -8.62
C ASN A 631 10.50 -10.07 -8.27
N SER A 632 11.08 -10.47 -7.14
CA SER A 632 12.35 -9.93 -6.64
C SER A 632 13.51 -10.11 -7.62
N ASN A 633 13.52 -11.22 -8.37
CA ASN A 633 14.62 -11.57 -9.27
C ASN A 633 14.65 -10.66 -10.50
N LEU A 634 13.50 -10.41 -11.14
CA LEU A 634 13.42 -9.47 -12.27
C LEU A 634 13.70 -8.03 -11.83
N VAL A 635 13.15 -7.62 -10.68
CA VAL A 635 13.30 -6.25 -10.18
C VAL A 635 14.74 -5.93 -9.80
N ALA A 636 15.52 -6.92 -9.36
CA ALA A 636 16.95 -6.75 -9.10
C ALA A 636 17.70 -6.18 -10.32
N TRP A 637 17.37 -6.65 -11.54
CA TRP A 637 17.97 -6.13 -12.76
C TRP A 637 17.55 -4.68 -13.06
N TYR A 638 16.26 -4.35 -12.92
CA TYR A 638 15.80 -2.97 -13.10
C TYR A 638 16.40 -2.01 -12.06
N GLN A 639 16.55 -2.47 -10.82
CA GLN A 639 17.22 -1.72 -9.78
C GLN A 639 18.70 -1.49 -10.11
N ASN A 640 19.38 -2.48 -10.70
CA ASN A 640 20.75 -2.33 -11.19
C ASN A 640 20.81 -1.28 -12.31
N GLN A 641 19.96 -1.38 -13.33
CA GLN A 641 19.90 -0.43 -14.44
C GLN A 641 19.63 1.00 -13.98
N TYR A 642 18.72 1.18 -13.01
CA TYR A 642 18.48 2.47 -12.38
C TYR A 642 19.73 3.03 -11.68
N GLN A 643 20.48 2.20 -10.95
CA GLN A 643 21.73 2.62 -10.32
C GLN A 643 22.81 2.99 -11.34
N VAL A 644 22.93 2.23 -12.42
CA VAL A 644 23.91 2.48 -13.48
C VAL A 644 23.58 3.77 -14.22
N LYS A 645 22.37 3.88 -14.79
CA LYS A 645 22.00 5.00 -15.65
C LYS A 645 21.72 6.30 -14.90
N CYS A 646 21.09 6.24 -13.72
CA CYS A 646 20.70 7.44 -12.98
C CYS A 646 21.72 7.86 -11.92
N LYS A 647 22.46 6.91 -11.33
CA LYS A 647 23.41 7.21 -10.23
C LYS A 647 24.88 7.06 -10.64
N GLY A 648 25.16 6.72 -11.90
CA GLY A 648 26.52 6.57 -12.43
C GLY A 648 27.33 5.49 -11.72
N LYS A 649 26.68 4.49 -11.13
CA LYS A 649 27.35 3.37 -10.48
C LYS A 649 27.74 2.29 -11.48
N ASN A 650 28.73 1.48 -11.13
CA ASN A 650 29.04 0.28 -11.90
C ASN A 650 27.93 -0.76 -11.76
N SER A 651 27.76 -1.58 -12.79
CA SER A 651 26.79 -2.69 -12.79
C SER A 651 27.13 -3.68 -11.67
N ASP A 652 26.14 -4.01 -10.85
CA ASP A 652 26.24 -4.99 -9.79
C ASP A 652 25.94 -6.39 -10.34
N LEU A 653 27.00 -7.18 -10.46
CA LEU A 653 26.95 -8.56 -10.92
C LEU A 653 25.92 -9.39 -10.14
N SER A 654 25.81 -9.22 -8.83
CA SER A 654 24.92 -10.03 -8.00
C SER A 654 23.44 -9.81 -8.37
N SER A 655 23.07 -8.56 -8.66
CA SER A 655 21.74 -8.18 -9.11
C SER A 655 21.42 -8.71 -10.52
N VAL A 656 22.38 -8.65 -11.45
CA VAL A 656 22.24 -9.19 -12.81
C VAL A 656 22.03 -10.70 -12.77
N LEU A 657 22.78 -11.41 -11.93
CA LEU A 657 22.70 -12.86 -11.78
C LEU A 657 21.35 -13.33 -11.24
N CYS A 658 20.73 -12.60 -10.33
CA CYS A 658 19.39 -12.93 -9.82
C CYS A 658 18.36 -12.99 -10.95
N ALA A 659 18.40 -12.05 -11.89
CA ALA A 659 17.53 -12.05 -13.06
C ALA A 659 17.94 -13.09 -14.12
N ALA A 660 19.24 -13.34 -14.31
CA ALA A 660 19.73 -14.37 -15.23
C ALA A 660 19.30 -15.78 -14.79
N LYS A 661 19.25 -16.07 -13.48
CA LYS A 661 18.76 -17.34 -12.92
C LYS A 661 17.33 -17.69 -13.35
N VAL A 662 16.46 -16.68 -13.49
CA VAL A 662 15.08 -16.86 -13.95
C VAL A 662 14.93 -16.82 -15.47
N GLY A 663 16.05 -16.83 -16.21
CA GLY A 663 16.06 -16.87 -17.67
C GLY A 663 15.70 -15.53 -18.33
N PHE A 664 15.87 -14.40 -17.64
CA PHE A 664 15.53 -13.08 -18.17
C PHE A 664 16.55 -12.64 -19.25
N PRO A 665 16.15 -12.51 -20.54
CA PRO A 665 17.11 -12.31 -21.63
C PRO A 665 18.01 -11.07 -21.49
N PRO A 666 17.49 -9.87 -21.14
CA PRO A 666 18.35 -8.68 -20.99
C PRO A 666 19.44 -8.84 -19.92
N ALA A 667 19.16 -9.57 -18.84
CA ALA A 667 20.15 -9.85 -17.81
C ALA A 667 21.21 -10.86 -18.27
N ILE A 668 20.84 -11.82 -19.13
CA ILE A 668 21.78 -12.77 -19.73
C ILE A 668 22.74 -12.06 -20.69
N ASP A 669 22.23 -11.11 -21.48
CA ASP A 669 23.04 -10.31 -22.39
C ASP A 669 24.02 -9.42 -21.61
N GLU A 670 23.55 -8.73 -20.57
CA GLU A 670 24.39 -7.91 -19.70
C GLU A 670 25.45 -8.75 -18.97
N LEU A 671 25.10 -9.93 -18.46
CA LEU A 671 26.05 -10.85 -17.83
C LEU A 671 27.20 -11.19 -18.79
N ASN A 672 26.90 -11.52 -20.04
CA ASN A 672 27.93 -11.86 -21.02
C ASN A 672 28.80 -10.65 -21.40
N GLN A 673 28.24 -9.45 -21.46
CA GLN A 673 29.01 -8.22 -21.69
C GLN A 673 29.97 -7.91 -20.54
N LEU A 674 29.54 -8.12 -19.29
CA LEU A 674 30.37 -7.92 -18.10
C LEU A 674 31.55 -8.89 -18.06
N LEU A 675 31.37 -10.12 -18.53
CA LEU A 675 32.43 -11.13 -18.59
C LEU A 675 33.48 -10.85 -19.68
N ILE A 676 33.13 -10.08 -20.73
CA ILE A 676 34.06 -9.66 -21.80
C ILE A 676 34.96 -8.49 -21.37
N SER A 677 34.46 -7.60 -20.51
CA SER A 677 34.90 -6.20 -20.50
C SER A 677 36.27 -5.93 -19.83
N SER A 678 36.81 -6.85 -19.01
CA SER A 678 38.20 -6.81 -18.55
C SER A 678 38.60 -8.08 -17.78
N PRO A 679 39.82 -8.63 -17.96
CA PRO A 679 40.37 -9.67 -17.09
C PRO A 679 40.37 -9.30 -15.60
N SER A 680 40.50 -8.01 -15.27
CA SER A 680 40.44 -7.50 -13.89
C SER A 680 39.04 -7.62 -13.28
N TYR A 681 37.98 -7.65 -14.09
CA TYR A 681 36.60 -7.74 -13.59
C TYR A 681 36.30 -9.11 -12.95
N ALA A 682 36.86 -10.18 -13.52
CA ALA A 682 36.78 -11.52 -12.96
C ALA A 682 37.50 -11.62 -11.60
N ASP A 683 38.58 -10.87 -11.43
CA ASP A 683 39.34 -10.81 -10.18
C ASP A 683 38.54 -10.07 -9.08
N ASP A 684 38.02 -8.90 -9.40
CA ASP A 684 37.25 -8.08 -8.46
C ASP A 684 35.95 -8.77 -7.99
N ASN A 685 35.41 -9.70 -8.80
CA ASN A 685 34.16 -10.40 -8.54
C ASN A 685 34.33 -11.91 -8.26
N GLN A 686 35.53 -12.34 -7.88
CA GLN A 686 35.88 -13.76 -7.66
C GLN A 686 34.89 -14.49 -6.75
N GLN A 687 34.53 -13.88 -5.61
CA GLN A 687 33.63 -14.52 -4.61
C GLN A 687 32.23 -14.80 -5.16
N THR A 688 31.79 -14.02 -6.14
CA THR A 688 30.48 -14.17 -6.77
C THR A 688 30.53 -15.14 -7.94
N LEU A 689 31.59 -15.11 -8.76
CA LEU A 689 31.70 -15.91 -10.00
C LEU A 689 32.08 -17.38 -9.77
N LEU A 690 32.96 -17.70 -8.82
CA LEU A 690 33.39 -19.08 -8.55
C LEU A 690 32.24 -20.04 -8.20
N PRO A 691 31.29 -19.68 -7.32
CA PRO A 691 30.12 -20.52 -7.04
C PRO A 691 29.23 -20.76 -8.27
N ILE A 692 29.20 -19.81 -9.20
CA ILE A 692 28.31 -19.82 -10.37
C ILE A 692 28.84 -20.73 -11.47
N ILE A 693 30.16 -20.79 -11.62
CA ILE A 693 30.82 -21.78 -12.48
C ILE A 693 30.38 -23.19 -12.10
N ARG A 694 30.15 -23.47 -10.81
CA ARG A 694 29.67 -24.77 -10.31
C ARG A 694 28.15 -24.95 -10.42
N ASN A 695 27.38 -23.90 -10.70
CA ASN A 695 25.93 -23.96 -10.83
C ASN A 695 25.50 -24.01 -12.31
N PHE A 696 25.17 -25.22 -12.78
CA PHE A 696 24.77 -25.49 -14.16
C PHE A 696 23.50 -24.75 -14.61
N GLU A 697 22.62 -24.36 -13.69
CA GLU A 697 21.42 -23.58 -14.03
C GLU A 697 21.78 -22.21 -14.60
N ILE A 698 22.94 -21.67 -14.23
CA ILE A 698 23.41 -20.33 -14.63
C ILE A 698 24.51 -20.43 -15.68
N SER A 699 25.44 -21.38 -15.54
CA SER A 699 26.57 -21.52 -16.47
C SER A 699 26.12 -21.82 -17.90
N GLN A 700 24.96 -22.45 -18.08
CA GLN A 700 24.34 -22.66 -19.41
C GLN A 700 23.95 -21.38 -20.15
N TYR A 701 23.82 -20.24 -19.45
CA TYR A 701 23.51 -18.93 -20.03
C TYR A 701 24.76 -18.10 -20.32
N ILE A 702 25.94 -18.56 -19.90
CA ILE A 702 27.22 -17.92 -20.20
C ILE A 702 27.70 -18.43 -21.57
N ALA A 703 28.17 -17.52 -22.42
CA ALA A 703 28.71 -17.88 -23.72
C ALA A 703 29.92 -18.84 -23.55
N PRO A 704 30.02 -19.90 -24.38
CA PRO A 704 31.06 -20.92 -24.22
C PRO A 704 32.49 -20.39 -24.15
N GLU A 705 32.79 -19.36 -24.93
CA GLU A 705 34.10 -18.70 -25.01
C GLU A 705 34.45 -18.00 -23.69
N HIS A 706 33.47 -17.29 -23.10
CA HIS A 706 33.65 -16.60 -21.82
C HIS A 706 33.82 -17.59 -20.68
N LEU A 707 33.00 -18.65 -20.66
CA LEU A 707 33.08 -19.69 -19.63
C LEU A 707 34.43 -20.41 -19.65
N THR A 708 34.93 -20.77 -20.85
CA THR A 708 36.23 -21.44 -21.00
C THR A 708 37.38 -20.51 -20.56
N THR A 709 37.30 -19.23 -20.92
CA THR A 709 38.30 -18.22 -20.51
C THR A 709 38.32 -18.04 -18.98
N LEU A 710 37.15 -17.99 -18.34
CA LEU A 710 37.05 -17.91 -16.87
C LEU A 710 37.64 -19.14 -16.17
N LEU A 711 37.39 -20.34 -16.68
CA LEU A 711 37.94 -21.58 -16.13
C LEU A 711 39.47 -21.59 -16.20
N LEU A 712 40.05 -21.20 -17.33
CA LEU A 712 41.50 -21.06 -17.50
C LEU A 712 42.10 -20.02 -16.56
N HIS A 713 41.45 -18.86 -16.46
CA HIS A 713 41.89 -17.76 -15.60
C HIS A 713 41.97 -18.17 -14.13
N TYR A 714 40.88 -18.69 -13.55
CA TYR A 714 40.88 -19.10 -12.13
C TYR A 714 41.75 -20.33 -11.87
N HIS A 715 41.94 -21.22 -12.85
CA HIS A 715 42.90 -22.31 -12.70
C HIS A 715 44.35 -21.79 -12.66
N SER A 716 44.70 -20.85 -13.55
CA SER A 716 46.04 -20.25 -13.59
C SER A 716 46.41 -19.51 -12.29
N LYS A 717 45.41 -18.96 -11.60
CA LYS A 717 45.57 -18.29 -10.30
C LYS A 717 45.52 -19.22 -9.09
N GLN A 718 45.34 -20.52 -9.29
CA GLN A 718 45.17 -21.53 -8.24
C GLN A 718 43.88 -21.37 -7.39
N ASP A 719 42.95 -20.51 -7.81
CA ASP A 719 41.64 -20.33 -7.17
C ASP A 719 40.66 -21.48 -7.50
N LEU A 720 40.90 -22.17 -8.63
CA LEU A 720 40.19 -23.39 -9.02
C LEU A 720 41.15 -24.58 -9.00
N SER A 721 40.96 -25.48 -8.01
CA SER A 721 41.76 -26.71 -7.91
C SER A 721 41.51 -27.64 -9.10
N LYS A 722 42.51 -28.46 -9.43
CA LYS A 722 42.41 -29.47 -10.50
C LYS A 722 41.24 -30.43 -10.26
N GLU A 723 41.02 -30.86 -9.02
CA GLU A 723 39.89 -31.72 -8.64
C GLU A 723 38.53 -31.04 -8.87
N ALA A 724 38.42 -29.73 -8.61
CA ALA A 724 37.19 -28.99 -8.83
C ALA A 724 36.90 -28.80 -10.34
N LEU A 725 37.94 -28.57 -11.14
CA LEU A 725 37.83 -28.52 -12.60
C LEU A 725 37.40 -29.87 -13.16
N ASN A 726 37.99 -30.97 -12.69
CA ASN A 726 37.65 -32.32 -13.13
C ASN A 726 36.19 -32.68 -12.81
N LYS A 727 35.75 -32.43 -11.58
CA LYS A 727 34.33 -32.61 -11.18
C LYS A 727 33.37 -31.77 -12.01
N PHE A 728 33.78 -30.55 -12.39
CA PHE A 728 32.98 -29.70 -13.26
C PHE A 728 32.85 -30.32 -14.66
N VAL A 729 33.96 -30.79 -15.26
CA VAL A 729 33.96 -31.42 -16.59
C VAL A 729 33.14 -32.72 -16.59
N GLU A 730 33.25 -33.55 -15.55
CA GLU A 730 32.40 -34.73 -15.39
C GLU A 730 30.92 -34.36 -15.28
N SER A 731 30.58 -33.39 -14.44
CA SER A 731 29.19 -32.93 -14.27
C SER A 731 28.63 -32.33 -15.57
N LEU A 732 29.47 -31.63 -16.34
CA LEU A 732 29.13 -31.06 -17.64
C LEU A 732 28.88 -32.16 -18.67
N ALA A 733 29.65 -33.25 -18.64
CA ALA A 733 29.37 -34.41 -19.46
C ALA A 733 28.01 -35.03 -19.11
N HIS A 734 27.62 -35.11 -17.84
CA HIS A 734 26.38 -35.77 -17.44
C HIS A 734 25.11 -34.90 -17.49
N THR A 735 25.21 -33.61 -17.81
CA THR A 735 24.08 -32.66 -17.85
C THR A 735 23.45 -32.50 -19.25
N PHE A 736 22.17 -32.16 -19.29
CA PHE A 736 21.41 -31.90 -20.53
C PHE A 736 21.20 -30.38 -20.72
N PHE A 737 21.52 -29.86 -21.90
CA PHE A 737 21.43 -28.42 -22.21
C PHE A 737 20.25 -28.12 -23.12
N LYS A 738 19.52 -27.02 -22.86
CA LYS A 738 18.40 -26.56 -23.72
C LYS A 738 18.86 -26.16 -25.14
N LYS A 739 20.11 -25.71 -25.30
CA LYS A 739 20.72 -25.34 -26.59
C LYS A 739 21.87 -26.31 -26.92
N SER A 740 21.59 -27.32 -27.73
CA SER A 740 22.55 -28.40 -28.07
C SER A 740 23.80 -27.91 -28.81
N GLU A 741 23.69 -26.88 -29.66
CA GLU A 741 24.81 -26.31 -30.40
C GLU A 741 25.80 -25.56 -29.49
N SER A 742 25.31 -24.71 -28.58
CA SER A 742 26.16 -24.01 -27.61
C SER A 742 26.86 -24.99 -26.67
N TYR A 743 26.19 -26.07 -26.30
CA TYR A 743 26.78 -27.15 -25.51
C TYR A 743 27.87 -27.90 -26.28
N PHE A 744 27.62 -28.25 -27.54
CA PHE A 744 28.63 -28.87 -28.40
C PHE A 744 29.85 -27.96 -28.59
N HIS A 745 29.63 -26.65 -28.77
CA HIS A 745 30.71 -25.68 -28.87
C HIS A 745 31.54 -25.61 -27.58
N LEU A 746 30.88 -25.61 -26.41
CA LEU A 746 31.56 -25.65 -25.11
C LEU A 746 32.40 -26.92 -24.93
N LEU A 747 31.87 -28.10 -25.27
CA LEU A 747 32.63 -29.35 -25.23
C LEU A 747 33.87 -29.30 -26.13
N PHE A 748 33.76 -28.71 -27.31
CA PHE A 748 34.89 -28.49 -28.20
C PHE A 748 35.95 -27.58 -27.57
N LEU A 749 35.54 -26.43 -27.00
CA LEU A 749 36.46 -25.49 -26.35
C LEU A 749 37.18 -26.14 -25.15
N ILE A 750 36.49 -26.97 -24.37
CA ILE A 750 37.11 -27.74 -23.28
C ILE A 750 38.19 -28.67 -23.83
N LEU A 751 37.91 -29.44 -24.88
CA LEU A 751 38.90 -30.34 -25.49
C LEU A 751 40.08 -29.60 -26.12
N ARG A 752 39.86 -28.39 -26.64
CA ARG A 752 40.91 -27.60 -27.30
C ARG A 752 41.79 -26.88 -26.29
N ASP A 753 41.17 -26.16 -25.37
CA ASP A 753 41.84 -25.17 -24.53
C ASP A 753 42.19 -25.70 -23.13
N LEU A 754 41.45 -26.68 -22.60
CA LEU A 754 41.71 -27.31 -21.29
C LEU A 754 42.42 -28.68 -21.42
N ARG A 755 42.89 -29.04 -22.61
CA ARG A 755 43.44 -30.38 -22.94
C ARG A 755 44.55 -30.89 -22.02
N THR A 756 45.38 -29.99 -21.51
CA THR A 756 46.53 -30.29 -20.63
C THR A 756 46.13 -30.39 -19.16
N LEU A 757 44.92 -29.93 -18.80
CA LEU A 757 44.44 -29.82 -17.44
C LEU A 757 43.50 -30.96 -17.05
N ILE A 758 42.75 -31.50 -18.01
CA ILE A 758 41.87 -32.66 -17.83
C ILE A 758 42.65 -33.98 -17.84
N GLY A 759 42.19 -35.00 -17.13
CA GLY A 759 42.75 -36.34 -17.11
C GLY A 759 42.14 -37.26 -18.18
N SER A 760 42.47 -38.55 -18.09
CA SER A 760 41.99 -39.57 -19.04
C SER A 760 40.49 -39.85 -18.85
N ASP A 761 39.99 -39.84 -17.62
CA ASP A 761 38.58 -40.10 -17.28
C ASP A 761 37.66 -38.97 -17.76
N GLU A 762 38.07 -37.71 -17.58
CA GLU A 762 37.30 -36.55 -18.01
C GLU A 762 37.26 -36.45 -19.54
N LEU A 763 38.35 -36.78 -20.22
CA LEU A 763 38.39 -36.89 -21.68
C LEU A 763 37.37 -37.92 -22.17
N ILE A 764 37.32 -39.09 -21.54
CA ILE A 764 36.33 -40.14 -21.86
C ILE A 764 34.90 -39.61 -21.68
N ALA A 765 34.62 -38.93 -20.57
CA ALA A 765 33.30 -38.37 -20.28
C ALA A 765 32.87 -37.35 -21.35
N VAL A 766 33.77 -36.44 -21.75
CA VAL A 766 33.53 -35.43 -22.80
C VAL A 766 33.30 -36.08 -24.17
N LEU A 767 34.03 -37.14 -24.51
CA LEU A 767 33.83 -37.88 -25.76
C LEU A 767 32.45 -38.55 -25.83
N PHE A 768 32.00 -39.15 -24.72
CA PHE A 768 30.63 -39.68 -24.62
C PHE A 768 29.57 -38.57 -24.66
N ALA A 769 29.86 -37.37 -24.16
CA ALA A 769 28.98 -36.21 -24.29
C ALA A 769 28.86 -35.74 -25.74
N ILE A 770 29.99 -35.61 -26.46
CA ILE A 770 30.01 -35.28 -27.90
C ILE A 770 29.26 -36.34 -28.72
N LYS A 771 29.44 -37.63 -28.41
CA LYS A 771 28.68 -38.70 -29.06
C LYS A 771 27.17 -38.52 -28.86
N ARG A 772 26.73 -38.12 -27.66
CA ARG A 772 25.30 -37.91 -27.33
C ARG A 772 24.70 -36.69 -28.01
N THR A 773 25.47 -35.62 -28.27
CA THR A 773 24.92 -34.45 -28.98
C THR A 773 24.57 -34.76 -30.42
N GLY A 774 25.28 -35.71 -31.06
CA GLY A 774 25.02 -36.12 -32.44
C GLY A 774 25.38 -35.07 -33.50
N LEU A 775 26.00 -33.95 -33.11
CA LEU A 775 26.29 -32.80 -33.98
C LEU A 775 27.65 -32.89 -34.70
N LEU A 776 28.40 -33.98 -34.53
CA LEU A 776 29.71 -34.16 -35.17
C LEU A 776 29.59 -34.35 -36.69
N SER A 777 29.93 -33.29 -37.43
CA SER A 777 30.09 -33.29 -38.90
C SER A 777 31.56 -33.41 -39.34
N PRO A 778 31.87 -33.98 -40.52
CA PRO A 778 33.21 -33.95 -41.13
C PRO A 778 33.83 -32.56 -41.31
N GLU A 779 33.02 -31.50 -41.29
CA GLU A 779 33.46 -30.10 -41.46
C GLU A 779 34.15 -29.51 -40.21
N HIS A 780 34.11 -30.22 -39.07
CA HIS A 780 34.73 -29.77 -37.82
C HIS A 780 36.24 -30.07 -37.76
N HIS A 781 37.00 -29.65 -38.77
CA HIS A 781 38.44 -29.91 -38.92
C HIS A 781 39.26 -29.61 -37.65
N SER A 782 38.99 -28.48 -36.98
CA SER A 782 39.68 -28.08 -35.75
C SER A 782 39.45 -29.04 -34.57
N LEU A 783 38.21 -29.53 -34.40
CA LEU A 783 37.87 -30.52 -33.38
C LEU A 783 38.51 -31.86 -33.71
N LEU A 784 38.45 -32.31 -34.97
CA LEU A 784 39.04 -33.58 -35.41
C LEU A 784 40.55 -33.60 -35.21
N ARG A 785 41.24 -32.50 -35.55
CA ARG A 785 42.67 -32.32 -35.26
C ARG A 785 42.98 -32.37 -33.76
N THR A 786 42.15 -31.71 -32.94
CA THR A 786 42.30 -31.70 -31.48
C THR A 786 42.15 -33.11 -30.91
N LEU A 787 41.13 -33.85 -31.35
CA LEU A 787 40.89 -35.24 -30.98
C LEU A 787 42.03 -36.17 -31.40
N ALA A 788 42.52 -36.02 -32.64
CA ALA A 788 43.68 -36.76 -33.12
C ALA A 788 44.92 -36.54 -32.26
N THR A 789 45.17 -35.29 -31.87
CA THR A 789 46.29 -34.92 -30.98
C THR A 789 46.13 -35.58 -29.61
N LEU A 790 44.96 -35.44 -28.99
CA LEU A 790 44.64 -36.01 -27.68
C LEU A 790 44.77 -37.54 -27.65
N PHE A 791 44.35 -38.22 -28.72
CA PHE A 791 44.47 -39.67 -28.84
C PHE A 791 45.93 -40.13 -28.82
N ILE A 792 46.83 -39.39 -29.47
CA ILE A 792 48.26 -39.70 -29.48
C ILE A 792 48.91 -39.37 -28.14
N GLU A 793 48.60 -38.21 -27.57
CA GLU A 793 49.13 -37.78 -26.27
C GLU A 793 48.77 -38.78 -25.16
N ARG A 794 47.51 -39.22 -25.08
CA ARG A 794 47.06 -40.16 -24.04
C ARG A 794 47.56 -41.60 -24.24
N ALA A 795 47.79 -42.00 -25.49
CA ALA A 795 48.45 -43.28 -25.77
C ALA A 795 49.92 -43.32 -25.33
N ALA A 796 50.51 -42.16 -25.01
CA ALA A 796 51.89 -42.01 -24.53
C ALA A 796 52.01 -41.72 -23.02
N THR A 797 50.89 -41.60 -22.29
CA THR A 797 50.89 -41.35 -20.83
C THR A 797 50.91 -42.62 -19.98
N ASP A 798 51.15 -42.49 -18.68
CA ASP A 798 51.17 -43.60 -17.71
C ASP A 798 49.83 -44.38 -17.65
N ASP A 799 48.71 -43.74 -17.99
CA ASP A 799 47.36 -44.33 -18.05
C ASP A 799 47.06 -45.10 -19.37
N LYS A 800 48.10 -45.48 -20.12
CA LYS A 800 47.97 -46.08 -21.46
C LYS A 800 47.01 -47.27 -21.51
N SER A 801 46.97 -48.12 -20.48
CA SER A 801 46.11 -49.31 -20.45
C SER A 801 44.63 -48.95 -20.44
N LEU A 802 44.22 -48.00 -19.59
CA LEU A 802 42.84 -47.55 -19.45
C LEU A 802 42.36 -46.86 -20.74
N PHE A 803 43.17 -45.97 -21.30
CA PHE A 803 42.82 -45.26 -22.52
C PHE A 803 42.79 -46.20 -23.75
N HIS A 804 43.67 -47.22 -23.78
CA HIS A 804 43.66 -48.22 -24.84
C HIS A 804 42.40 -49.10 -24.79
N SER A 805 42.01 -49.57 -23.60
CA SER A 805 40.75 -50.32 -23.42
C SER A 805 39.53 -49.50 -23.83
N PHE A 806 39.48 -48.22 -23.44
CA PHE A 806 38.42 -47.31 -23.85
C PHE A 806 38.35 -47.13 -25.37
N THR A 807 39.49 -46.83 -26.02
CA THR A 807 39.51 -46.58 -27.48
C THR A 807 39.09 -47.81 -28.28
N LEU A 808 39.49 -49.01 -27.83
CA LEU A 808 39.05 -50.30 -28.39
C LEU A 808 37.52 -50.49 -28.34
N GLU A 809 36.86 -50.00 -27.29
CA GLU A 809 35.41 -50.14 -27.13
C GLU A 809 34.64 -48.98 -27.79
N PHE A 810 35.16 -47.75 -27.68
CA PHE A 810 34.45 -46.54 -28.07
C PHE A 810 34.38 -46.34 -29.58
N LEU A 811 35.49 -46.55 -30.29
CA LEU A 811 35.57 -46.28 -31.74
C LEU A 811 34.70 -47.23 -32.58
N PRO A 812 34.65 -48.56 -32.32
CA PRO A 812 33.69 -49.44 -32.98
C PRO A 812 32.23 -49.06 -32.70
N ASN A 813 31.95 -48.60 -31.47
CA ASN A 813 30.62 -48.13 -31.07
C ASN A 813 30.29 -46.70 -31.54
N TYR A 814 31.25 -45.98 -32.14
CA TYR A 814 31.05 -44.64 -32.72
C TYR A 814 31.79 -44.47 -34.06
N PRO A 815 31.41 -45.24 -35.09
CA PRO A 815 32.17 -45.34 -36.34
C PRO A 815 32.17 -44.04 -37.17
N GLN A 816 31.22 -43.14 -36.91
CA GLN A 816 31.15 -41.81 -37.55
C GLN A 816 32.39 -40.97 -37.21
N LEU A 817 32.86 -41.03 -35.96
CA LEU A 817 34.08 -40.34 -35.54
C LEU A 817 35.32 -40.95 -36.20
N ALA A 818 35.42 -42.28 -36.26
CA ALA A 818 36.53 -42.97 -36.93
C ALA A 818 36.61 -42.57 -38.42
N GLN A 819 35.46 -42.51 -39.10
CA GLN A 819 35.39 -42.11 -40.49
C GLN A 819 35.71 -40.62 -40.70
N ALA A 820 35.25 -39.73 -39.81
CA ALA A 820 35.59 -38.32 -39.85
C ALA A 820 37.11 -38.08 -39.63
N LEU A 821 37.72 -38.78 -38.65
CA LEU A 821 39.16 -38.70 -38.38
C LEU A 821 40.02 -39.25 -39.52
N TYR A 822 39.54 -40.25 -40.26
CA TYR A 822 40.25 -40.82 -41.41
C TYR A 822 40.15 -39.95 -42.66
N ASN A 823 38.98 -39.32 -42.88
CA ASN A 823 38.74 -38.48 -44.04
C ASN A 823 39.38 -37.08 -43.92
N ASP A 824 39.64 -36.62 -42.69
CA ASP A 824 40.32 -35.37 -42.41
C ASP A 824 41.85 -35.52 -42.58
N SER A 825 42.43 -34.74 -43.50
CA SER A 825 43.84 -34.88 -43.88
C SER A 825 44.81 -34.46 -42.77
N GLU A 826 44.46 -33.48 -41.92
CA GLU A 826 45.31 -33.04 -40.82
C GLU A 826 45.24 -34.00 -39.63
N ALA A 827 44.05 -34.41 -39.24
CA ALA A 827 43.82 -35.37 -38.17
C ALA A 827 44.45 -36.74 -38.50
N TRP A 828 44.28 -37.22 -39.73
CA TRP A 828 44.88 -38.48 -40.16
C TRP A 828 46.40 -38.42 -40.21
N ASN A 829 46.98 -37.29 -40.62
CA ASN A 829 48.44 -37.11 -40.62
C ASN A 829 49.05 -37.23 -39.22
N ILE A 830 48.32 -36.83 -38.18
CA ILE A 830 48.71 -36.98 -36.77
C ILE A 830 48.58 -38.44 -36.34
N LEU A 831 47.47 -39.10 -36.67
CA LEU A 831 47.14 -40.46 -36.20
C LEU A 831 47.94 -41.58 -36.88
N LYS A 832 48.25 -41.45 -38.18
CA LYS A 832 48.85 -42.53 -39.00
C LYS A 832 50.20 -43.04 -38.50
N ASN A 833 50.89 -42.25 -37.67
CA ASN A 833 52.21 -42.60 -37.12
C ASN A 833 52.11 -43.49 -35.87
N ASN A 834 50.91 -43.70 -35.32
CA ASN A 834 50.67 -44.65 -34.23
C ASN A 834 50.01 -45.92 -34.80
N GLU A 835 50.79 -46.99 -34.92
CA GLU A 835 50.32 -48.25 -35.53
C GLU A 835 49.07 -48.83 -34.87
N GLN A 836 48.92 -48.70 -33.55
CA GLN A 836 47.80 -49.29 -32.82
C GLN A 836 46.48 -48.57 -33.12
N ILE A 837 46.48 -47.23 -33.05
CA ILE A 837 45.28 -46.42 -33.30
C ILE A 837 44.95 -46.40 -34.80
N ALA A 838 45.97 -46.31 -35.66
CA ALA A 838 45.77 -46.31 -37.11
C ALA A 838 45.22 -47.65 -37.63
N ARG A 839 45.62 -48.80 -37.05
CA ARG A 839 45.01 -50.10 -37.35
C ARG A 839 43.55 -50.14 -36.90
N LEU A 840 43.27 -49.77 -35.64
CA LEU A 840 41.92 -49.77 -35.09
C LEU A 840 40.94 -48.94 -35.94
N ILE A 841 41.33 -47.72 -36.34
CA ILE A 841 40.47 -46.85 -37.19
C ILE A 841 40.22 -47.51 -38.55
N LYS A 842 41.25 -48.10 -39.17
CA LYS A 842 41.11 -48.81 -40.43
C LYS A 842 40.18 -50.02 -40.29
N ASP A 843 40.35 -50.80 -39.23
CA ASP A 843 39.56 -52.00 -38.95
C ASP A 843 38.05 -51.64 -38.80
N VAL A 844 37.73 -50.60 -38.04
CA VAL A 844 36.36 -50.07 -37.88
C VAL A 844 35.76 -49.59 -39.21
N ILE A 845 36.57 -49.00 -40.10
CA ILE A 845 36.11 -48.55 -41.42
C ILE A 845 35.94 -49.73 -42.39
N THR A 846 36.79 -50.76 -42.30
CA THR A 846 36.73 -51.94 -43.16
C THR A 846 35.59 -52.89 -42.78
N ASP A 847 35.27 -53.04 -41.50
CA ASP A 847 34.15 -53.88 -41.04
C ASP A 847 32.79 -53.37 -41.55
N LYS A 848 32.65 -52.07 -41.84
CA LYS A 848 31.44 -51.50 -42.45
C LYS A 848 31.24 -51.82 -43.92
N LYS A 849 32.21 -52.42 -44.62
CA LYS A 849 31.98 -52.91 -46.00
C LYS A 849 31.12 -54.18 -46.06
N ASN A 850 30.77 -54.78 -44.92
CA ASN A 850 29.77 -55.85 -44.82
C ASN A 850 28.83 -55.63 -43.62
N PRO A 851 27.56 -55.21 -43.84
CA PRO A 851 26.54 -55.42 -42.82
C PRO A 851 25.36 -56.22 -43.39
N LYS A 852 25.23 -57.47 -42.93
CA LYS A 852 23.94 -58.09 -42.64
C LYS A 852 23.99 -58.49 -41.17
N GLU A 853 23.17 -57.84 -40.35
CA GLU A 853 22.27 -58.43 -39.34
C GLU A 853 21.94 -57.41 -38.24
N GLU A 854 20.66 -57.02 -38.25
CA GLU A 854 19.74 -56.86 -37.12
C GLU A 854 20.34 -56.45 -35.76
N SER A 855 20.11 -55.19 -35.39
CA SER A 855 20.32 -54.72 -34.02
C SER A 855 19.24 -55.26 -33.09
N SER A 856 19.67 -56.15 -32.20
CA SER A 856 18.97 -56.75 -31.05
C SER A 856 18.55 -55.75 -29.95
N LEU A 857 18.52 -54.45 -30.23
CA LEU A 857 18.17 -53.38 -29.28
C LEU A 857 16.69 -52.99 -29.27
N ILE A 858 15.86 -53.59 -30.14
CA ILE A 858 14.40 -53.38 -30.13
C ILE A 858 13.73 -54.05 -28.90
N ASN A 859 14.38 -55.02 -28.25
CA ASN A 859 13.78 -55.84 -27.18
C ASN A 859 13.94 -55.32 -25.74
N LEU A 860 14.51 -54.12 -25.50
CA LEU A 860 14.68 -53.58 -24.13
C LEU A 860 14.10 -52.16 -23.93
N SER A 861 13.07 -51.80 -24.68
CA SER A 861 12.33 -50.54 -24.47
C SER A 861 11.32 -50.63 -23.32
N ILE A 862 11.81 -50.53 -22.07
CA ILE A 862 10.96 -50.40 -20.86
C ILE A 862 10.55 -48.93 -20.58
N PHE A 863 11.04 -47.96 -21.36
CA PHE A 863 10.62 -46.55 -21.27
C PHE A 863 9.99 -46.07 -22.58
N LYS A 864 8.72 -46.45 -22.80
CA LYS A 864 7.82 -45.71 -23.69
C LYS A 864 6.97 -44.76 -22.85
N GLY A 865 7.50 -43.55 -22.63
CA GLY A 865 6.70 -42.39 -22.24
C GLY A 865 6.31 -41.62 -23.50
N ASN A 866 5.01 -41.41 -23.69
CA ASN A 866 4.42 -40.67 -24.80
C ASN A 866 4.98 -39.24 -24.89
N ASN A 867 5.65 -38.91 -26.00
CA ASN A 867 5.76 -37.55 -26.52
C ASN A 867 5.44 -37.60 -28.02
N LYS A 868 4.15 -37.50 -28.34
CA LYS A 868 3.63 -37.14 -29.65
C LYS A 868 2.71 -35.95 -29.45
N GLU A 869 3.30 -34.77 -29.41
CA GLU A 869 2.71 -33.49 -29.80
C GLU A 869 3.79 -32.43 -29.57
N GLU A 870 4.29 -31.87 -30.68
CA GLU A 870 5.29 -30.79 -30.82
C GLU A 870 6.50 -31.20 -31.66
N LEU A 871 6.25 -31.54 -32.93
CA LEU A 871 7.25 -31.49 -34.00
C LEU A 871 6.51 -31.48 -35.35
N ALA A 872 5.64 -30.49 -35.50
CA ALA A 872 5.05 -30.14 -36.79
C ALA A 872 4.68 -28.66 -36.77
N LYS A 873 5.68 -27.79 -36.97
CA LYS A 873 5.59 -26.48 -37.65
C LYS A 873 6.86 -25.67 -37.39
N THR A 874 7.89 -25.92 -38.20
CA THR A 874 8.83 -24.87 -38.65
C THR A 874 9.70 -25.48 -39.75
N SER A 875 9.30 -25.25 -41.01
CA SER A 875 10.19 -24.91 -42.14
C SER A 875 9.51 -25.25 -43.47
N LYS A 876 8.97 -24.21 -44.14
CA LYS A 876 9.42 -23.80 -45.48
C LYS A 876 8.63 -22.59 -45.99
N GLU A 877 9.43 -21.53 -46.16
CA GLU A 877 9.36 -20.31 -46.94
C GLU A 877 8.31 -20.16 -48.07
N GLU A 878 7.76 -18.95 -48.10
CA GLU A 878 7.59 -18.01 -49.24
C GLU A 878 7.40 -18.54 -50.67
N VAL A 879 6.34 -18.07 -51.35
CA VAL A 879 6.41 -17.17 -52.54
C VAL A 879 4.99 -16.98 -53.14
N GLU A 880 4.56 -15.71 -53.14
CA GLU A 880 3.77 -14.94 -54.12
C GLU A 880 2.44 -15.40 -54.78
N ILE A 881 1.46 -14.47 -54.66
CA ILE A 881 0.63 -13.85 -55.72
C ILE A 881 -0.64 -14.59 -56.24
N SER A 882 -1.77 -14.10 -55.70
CA SER A 882 -2.98 -13.62 -56.40
C SER A 882 -4.18 -14.54 -56.76
N LYS A 883 -5.34 -13.89 -56.58
CA LYS A 883 -6.68 -14.03 -57.20
C LYS A 883 -7.75 -14.91 -56.52
N GLU A 884 -8.72 -14.18 -55.96
CA GLU A 884 -10.19 -14.30 -56.12
C GLU A 884 -10.80 -15.70 -56.34
N SER A 885 -11.67 -16.12 -55.42
CA SER A 885 -13.15 -16.00 -55.58
C SER A 885 -13.93 -16.97 -54.69
N ASP A 886 -14.96 -16.43 -54.03
CA ASP A 886 -16.28 -17.00 -53.80
C ASP A 886 -16.48 -18.45 -53.29
N SER A 887 -17.06 -18.55 -52.08
CA SER A 887 -18.48 -18.90 -51.85
C SER A 887 -18.75 -19.89 -50.71
N LYS A 888 -19.74 -19.53 -49.87
CA LYS A 888 -20.76 -20.36 -49.17
C LYS A 888 -20.22 -21.49 -48.27
N GLY A 889 -20.44 -21.52 -46.96
CA GLY A 889 -21.74 -21.41 -46.28
C GLY A 889 -22.19 -22.78 -45.75
N VAL A 890 -22.89 -22.78 -44.60
CA VAL A 890 -23.61 -23.89 -43.91
C VAL A 890 -22.80 -24.59 -42.79
N GLN A 891 -22.95 -24.25 -41.50
CA GLN A 891 -24.04 -24.48 -40.50
C GLN A 891 -24.25 -25.93 -39.96
N LYS A 892 -24.25 -26.01 -38.61
CA LYS A 892 -25.01 -26.91 -37.68
C LYS A 892 -24.46 -28.33 -37.44
N ARG A 893 -24.52 -28.93 -36.24
CA ARG A 893 -25.40 -28.79 -35.04
C ARG A 893 -24.73 -29.47 -33.80
N PHE A 894 -24.75 -28.86 -32.62
CA PHE A 894 -25.47 -29.26 -31.37
C PHE A 894 -25.31 -30.70 -30.86
N VAL A 895 -24.80 -30.86 -29.63
CA VAL A 895 -25.60 -31.12 -28.38
C VAL A 895 -24.98 -30.28 -27.26
#